data_AF-A0A2S8GUX7-F1
#
_entry.id   AF-A0A2S8GUX7-F1
#
_cell.length_a   1.000
_cell.length_b   1.000
_cell.length_c   1.000
_cell.angle_alpha   90.00
_cell.angle_beta   90.00
_cell.angle_gamma   90.00
#
_symmetry.space_group_name_H-M   'P 1'
#
loop_
_entity.id
_entity.type
_entity.pdbx_description
1 polymer ?
#
loop_
_entity_poly.entity_id
_entity_poly.type
_entity_poly.pdbx_seq_one_letter_code
_entity_poly.pdbx_strand_id
1 'polypeptide(L)'
;MMMNKQHNGMLSTLLVAAMSLAGLLVVGANAQADDFPTDIWREIPVYHHGRVKPMDGYARQVVQKITEFNKSKPRFNLVDYYTEEQLKQPEMKAALEIFPEGKERKFTPDELIFEWTMRPKAWERVPFIYLGREDAREELGLPINSPDSKKLNFVSPHEVATSVKLRKYVENMIHRQQHQGDGAALEENAMDAHIWRGLVFRYAVYREVSLDPRDPVISTPPIPQAGARDRLFYQVRDANTLLQTGGDRPLYGQLQTLTTIAGDHPLSTGASNLLGSLQELTELASASVMPIEDVFENENAEPTLPEDAPTTEEYEPIVQQFRNDAATMERVLEEQRDNVNNSTTLSDREYGNIKPMFQSMLVHMREMEHIALEIHLALYENPQTASASSSSSMDRAGNHLQIVPALNPYALSNSRDPKDLSQPWLGLSTVLYGSDAVLAAYDMSLVKAVRSNWEKVRKAYLADNQGPELREAMQAFSNSLQQLGAANNVERKIVLEKTLGEEQEDPGILAYTAYPPADSYRIATEVRYNTMDPFMYAWIFTFIATLGFGLAFAVMRKPMFWTGVAFLTFGIIWSTYGFYMRVIVTGWAPVTNMYETVIFVPWVVCVLGFAFLIMPLIERGRLGAWRATAIPFTWEASALDQSQREMFSPGVWSVFNWVSLAIRLPLMLGFVHFMTMRPVYDGNRPIINLTDFSDQVGAHGVVYALVFLLVKVLVLGLSVWYIPRLVMATVALPFFCGYDWYIDQDLDDKFEKTYQRNYYGIAAAACGTFLLCVASIAPIVDTGSSRVLNTEFSPLQPVLRSNVWLTIHVLTIVASYGAGILAWGLGWLALGYYMFGKYRAPVVASTLNEGLAPAHAHGPQMSYRPPEECFTLGQQCYRAIQVAVLLLATGTILGGIWADVSWGRFWGWDPKEVWALVTLLIYVAILHARFAGWFNNFGLVVGTIIGFSSIVGSWYGVNFLLPLFKGGDAVGLHSYGSGGKGSEIMVMGFVAANWVALGFVALRFQLSKLAVVDENDLEEVVIKTDLPDPKDTNNLADAT
;
A
#
# COMPACT_ATOMS: atom_id res chain seq x y z
N MET A 1 57.92 12.24 8.90
CA MET A 1 57.46 13.52 8.32
C MET A 1 58.16 13.75 6.98
N MET A 2 57.76 12.99 5.95
CA MET A 2 57.96 13.27 4.52
C MET A 2 56.85 12.46 3.83
N MET A 3 55.63 12.99 3.86
CA MET A 3 54.46 12.36 3.24
C MET A 3 54.44 12.70 1.76
N ASN A 4 54.37 11.63 0.97
CA ASN A 4 54.28 11.56 -0.47
C ASN A 4 53.11 12.41 -0.98
N LYS A 5 53.42 13.47 -1.75
CA LYS A 5 52.48 14.54 -2.15
C LYS A 5 51.65 14.23 -3.41
N GLN A 6 51.61 12.98 -3.89
CA GLN A 6 50.97 12.63 -5.17
C GLN A 6 49.67 11.81 -5.10
N HIS A 7 49.24 11.31 -3.93
CA HIS A 7 48.05 10.41 -3.85
C HIS A 7 46.71 11.07 -3.49
N ASN A 8 46.62 12.40 -3.31
CA ASN A 8 45.42 13.02 -2.76
C ASN A 8 44.44 13.62 -3.78
N GLY A 9 44.73 13.57 -5.09
CA GLY A 9 43.87 14.19 -6.11
C GLY A 9 42.49 13.52 -6.24
N MET A 10 42.46 12.19 -6.25
CA MET A 10 41.22 11.45 -6.50
C MET A 10 40.34 11.33 -5.24
N LEU A 11 40.95 11.17 -4.07
CA LEU A 11 40.25 11.15 -2.78
C LEU A 11 39.64 12.51 -2.43
N SER A 12 40.34 13.62 -2.73
CA SER A 12 39.80 14.97 -2.58
C SER A 12 38.68 15.25 -3.58
N THR A 13 38.72 14.68 -4.79
CA THR A 13 37.62 14.81 -5.76
C THR A 13 36.38 14.01 -5.34
N LEU A 14 36.54 12.83 -4.73
CA LEU A 14 35.45 12.05 -4.14
C LEU A 14 34.86 12.73 -2.89
N LEU A 15 35.70 13.32 -2.04
CA LEU A 15 35.26 14.13 -0.89
C LEU A 15 34.57 15.42 -1.33
N VAL A 16 35.08 16.10 -2.36
CA VAL A 16 34.43 17.29 -2.93
C VAL A 16 33.12 16.91 -3.62
N ALA A 17 33.03 15.80 -4.35
CA ALA A 17 31.77 15.32 -4.91
C ALA A 17 30.75 14.96 -3.81
N ALA A 18 31.19 14.33 -2.71
CA ALA A 18 30.35 14.05 -1.54
C ALA A 18 29.91 15.34 -0.81
N MET A 19 30.79 16.35 -0.74
CA MET A 19 30.47 17.67 -0.15
C MET A 19 29.61 18.55 -1.09
N SER A 20 29.76 18.43 -2.40
CA SER A 20 28.89 19.07 -3.40
C SER A 20 27.50 18.44 -3.41
N LEU A 21 27.39 17.15 -3.04
CA LEU A 21 26.10 16.48 -2.86
C LEU A 21 25.39 16.85 -1.56
N ALA A 22 26.12 17.23 -0.52
CA ALA A 22 25.52 17.90 0.64
C ALA A 22 24.93 19.28 0.27
N GLY A 23 25.44 19.92 -0.79
CA GLY A 23 24.88 21.17 -1.36
C GLY A 23 23.59 20.98 -2.16
N LEU A 24 23.29 19.76 -2.64
CA LEU A 24 22.04 19.43 -3.34
C LEU A 24 20.87 19.12 -2.40
N LEU A 25 21.13 18.99 -1.09
CA LEU A 25 20.11 18.87 -0.04
C LEU A 25 19.49 20.22 0.36
N VAL A 26 19.88 21.32 -0.29
CA VAL A 26 19.26 22.65 -0.13
C VAL A 26 18.65 23.09 -1.47
N VAL A 27 17.74 22.28 -2.01
CA VAL A 27 16.63 22.85 -2.78
C VAL A 27 15.52 23.15 -1.79
N GLY A 28 15.81 24.09 -0.89
CA GLY A 28 14.75 24.90 -0.29
C GLY A 28 14.21 25.74 -1.44
N ALA A 29 13.19 25.22 -2.12
CA ALA A 29 12.40 26.03 -3.02
C ALA A 29 12.00 27.28 -2.23
N ASN A 30 12.33 28.45 -2.78
CA ASN A 30 11.91 29.73 -2.26
C ASN A 30 10.45 29.61 -1.80
N ALA A 31 10.23 29.77 -0.51
CA ALA A 31 8.91 30.01 0.04
C ALA A 31 8.47 31.36 -0.53
N GLN A 32 7.90 31.33 -1.74
CA GLN A 32 6.87 32.27 -2.09
C GLN A 32 5.84 32.10 -0.97
N ALA A 33 5.62 33.16 -0.20
CA ALA A 33 4.71 33.15 0.92
C ALA A 33 3.36 32.56 0.46
N ASP A 34 3.05 31.34 0.91
CA ASP A 34 1.73 30.77 0.68
C ASP A 34 0.76 31.52 1.62
N ASP A 35 -0.28 32.12 1.04
CA ASP A 35 -1.35 32.85 1.73
C ASP A 35 -2.20 31.94 2.68
N PHE A 36 -1.98 30.61 2.71
CA PHE A 36 -2.67 29.66 3.58
C PHE A 36 -1.70 28.78 4.39
N PRO A 37 -1.90 28.58 5.72
CA PRO A 37 -1.02 27.78 6.60
C PRO A 37 -1.15 26.26 6.35
N THR A 38 -0.75 25.81 5.16
CA THR A 38 -0.84 24.40 4.71
C THR A 38 -0.08 23.44 5.61
N ASP A 39 1.05 23.85 6.18
CA ASP A 39 1.88 23.02 7.07
C ASP A 39 1.13 22.62 8.34
N ILE A 40 0.27 23.50 8.89
CA ILE A 40 -0.54 23.19 10.08
C ILE A 40 -1.74 22.33 9.69
N TRP A 41 -2.46 22.70 8.63
CA TRP A 41 -3.68 22.02 8.21
C TRP A 41 -3.40 20.58 7.76
N ARG A 42 -2.31 20.34 7.01
CA ARG A 42 -1.92 19.01 6.51
C ARG A 42 -1.63 17.99 7.58
N GLU A 43 -1.13 18.43 8.74
CA GLU A 43 -0.73 17.55 9.84
C GLU A 43 -1.88 17.18 10.78
N ILE A 44 -3.08 17.71 10.58
CA ILE A 44 -4.25 17.31 11.38
C ILE A 44 -4.54 15.82 11.15
N PRO A 45 -4.59 14.98 12.20
CA PRO A 45 -4.97 13.57 12.11
C PRO A 45 -6.43 13.40 11.70
N VAL A 46 -6.68 12.54 10.72
CA VAL A 46 -7.99 12.20 10.18
C VAL A 46 -8.10 10.68 10.11
N TYR A 47 -9.25 10.11 10.48
CA TYR A 47 -9.53 8.69 10.25
C TYR A 47 -10.21 8.52 8.90
N HIS A 48 -9.65 7.69 8.03
CA HIS A 48 -10.24 7.44 6.70
C HIS A 48 -9.76 6.11 6.12
N HIS A 49 -10.70 5.34 5.54
CA HIS A 49 -10.47 3.98 5.02
C HIS A 49 -9.79 3.06 6.05
N GLY A 50 -10.30 3.10 7.27
CA GLY A 50 -9.86 2.19 8.31
C GLY A 50 -8.41 2.42 8.73
N ARG A 51 -7.91 3.68 8.79
CA ARG A 51 -6.64 4.08 9.43
C ARG A 51 -6.63 5.57 9.79
N VAL A 52 -5.83 5.94 10.78
CA VAL A 52 -5.49 7.35 11.04
C VAL A 52 -4.37 7.80 10.08
N LYS A 53 -4.54 8.96 9.45
CA LYS A 53 -3.62 9.55 8.47
C LYS A 53 -3.62 11.09 8.58
N PRO A 54 -2.60 11.81 8.07
CA PRO A 54 -2.68 13.26 7.93
C PRO A 54 -3.82 13.71 7.02
N MET A 55 -4.33 14.91 7.26
CA MET A 55 -5.24 15.63 6.38
C MET A 55 -4.74 15.69 4.93
N ASP A 56 -3.42 15.83 4.69
CA ASP A 56 -2.84 15.75 3.34
C ASP A 56 -3.19 14.42 2.64
N GLY A 57 -3.05 13.30 3.34
CA GLY A 57 -3.36 11.97 2.83
C GLY A 57 -4.84 11.79 2.55
N TYR A 58 -5.71 12.24 3.46
CA TYR A 58 -7.16 12.27 3.25
C TYR A 58 -7.56 13.13 2.04
N ALA A 59 -7.06 14.35 1.99
CA ALA A 59 -7.41 15.34 0.98
C ALA A 59 -7.00 14.88 -0.42
N ARG A 60 -5.81 14.30 -0.58
CA ARG A 60 -5.37 13.71 -1.85
C ARG A 60 -6.33 12.63 -2.34
N GLN A 61 -6.79 11.74 -1.45
CA GLN A 61 -7.72 10.66 -1.80
C GLN A 61 -9.07 11.20 -2.25
N VAL A 62 -9.66 12.09 -1.44
CA VAL A 62 -11.01 12.62 -1.68
C VAL A 62 -11.04 13.53 -2.91
N VAL A 63 -10.09 14.47 -3.03
CA VAL A 63 -10.02 15.36 -4.19
C VAL A 63 -9.75 14.57 -5.47
N GLN A 64 -8.90 13.55 -5.42
CA GLN A 64 -8.65 12.69 -6.56
C GLN A 64 -9.89 11.87 -6.95
N LYS A 65 -10.65 11.36 -5.97
CA LYS A 65 -11.90 10.63 -6.20
C LYS A 65 -12.93 11.51 -6.93
N ILE A 66 -13.01 12.80 -6.60
CA ILE A 66 -13.96 13.76 -7.19
C ILE A 66 -13.50 14.29 -8.56
N THR A 67 -12.21 14.64 -8.68
CA THR A 67 -11.70 15.44 -9.80
C THR A 67 -10.86 14.63 -10.81
N GLU A 68 -10.54 13.37 -10.52
CA GLU A 68 -9.56 12.53 -11.25
C GLU A 68 -8.16 13.14 -11.41
N PHE A 69 -7.87 14.33 -10.87
CA PHE A 69 -6.56 14.94 -11.01
C PHE A 69 -5.49 14.12 -10.29
N ASN A 70 -4.37 13.92 -11.00
CA ASN A 70 -3.17 13.24 -10.50
C ASN A 70 -2.01 14.22 -10.22
N LYS A 71 -2.20 15.51 -10.46
CA LYS A 71 -1.19 16.53 -10.17
C LYS A 71 -1.36 17.03 -8.74
N SER A 72 -0.24 17.32 -8.08
CA SER A 72 -0.18 17.91 -6.74
C SER A 72 -0.95 19.22 -6.57
N LYS A 73 -1.40 19.86 -7.66
CA LYS A 73 -2.24 21.06 -7.65
C LYS A 73 -3.30 21.03 -8.78
N PRO A 74 -4.56 20.61 -8.53
CA PRO A 74 -5.67 20.79 -9.48
C PRO A 74 -5.83 22.26 -9.87
N ARG A 75 -6.35 22.48 -11.08
CA ARG A 75 -6.50 23.81 -11.67
C ARG A 75 -7.90 23.96 -12.23
N PHE A 76 -8.55 25.06 -11.89
CA PHE A 76 -9.90 25.37 -12.34
C PHE A 76 -9.90 26.75 -12.98
N ASN A 77 -10.66 26.87 -14.06
CA ASN A 77 -10.73 28.07 -14.87
C ASN A 77 -12.18 28.27 -15.31
N LEU A 78 -12.83 29.32 -14.81
CA LEU A 78 -14.28 29.52 -15.04
C LEU A 78 -14.55 30.02 -16.45
N VAL A 79 -13.64 30.77 -17.06
CA VAL A 79 -13.81 31.29 -18.44
C VAL A 79 -13.84 30.19 -19.51
N ASP A 80 -13.34 28.98 -19.20
CA ASP A 80 -13.45 27.86 -20.13
C ASP A 80 -14.90 27.32 -20.18
N TYR A 81 -15.70 27.51 -19.12
CA TYR A 81 -17.04 26.94 -18.96
C TYR A 81 -18.18 27.95 -19.13
N TYR A 82 -17.94 29.23 -18.83
CA TYR A 82 -18.96 30.28 -18.83
C TYR A 82 -18.59 31.44 -19.75
N THR A 83 -19.59 32.03 -20.42
CA THR A 83 -19.42 33.26 -21.19
C THR A 83 -19.25 34.48 -20.29
N GLU A 84 -18.73 35.59 -20.82
CA GLU A 84 -18.61 36.85 -20.07
C GLU A 84 -19.96 37.35 -19.52
N GLU A 85 -21.06 37.08 -20.22
CA GLU A 85 -22.41 37.44 -19.77
C GLU A 85 -22.86 36.56 -18.60
N GLN A 86 -22.59 35.26 -18.66
CA GLN A 86 -22.91 34.31 -17.59
C GLN A 86 -22.10 34.63 -16.31
N LEU A 87 -20.83 35.00 -16.44
CA LEU A 87 -19.99 35.38 -15.29
C LEU A 87 -20.51 36.64 -14.57
N LYS A 88 -21.26 37.52 -15.24
CA LYS A 88 -21.85 38.73 -14.63
C LYS A 88 -23.15 38.46 -13.86
N GLN A 89 -23.69 37.24 -13.92
CA GLN A 89 -24.92 36.90 -13.20
C GLN A 89 -24.70 36.96 -11.68
N PRO A 90 -25.70 37.41 -10.89
CA PRO A 90 -25.57 37.53 -9.43
C PRO A 90 -25.14 36.23 -8.74
N GLU A 91 -25.57 35.09 -9.28
CA GLU A 91 -25.31 33.74 -8.78
C GLU A 91 -23.82 33.35 -8.88
N MET A 92 -23.06 33.95 -9.80
CA MET A 92 -21.63 33.70 -9.95
C MET A 92 -20.76 34.52 -8.98
N LYS A 93 -21.34 35.47 -8.24
CA LYS A 93 -20.60 36.39 -7.36
C LYS A 93 -19.74 35.64 -6.34
N ALA A 94 -20.28 34.61 -5.69
CA ALA A 94 -19.55 33.84 -4.68
C ALA A 94 -18.38 33.04 -5.28
N ALA A 95 -18.56 32.48 -6.49
CA ALA A 95 -17.47 31.82 -7.21
C ALA A 95 -16.37 32.81 -7.64
N LEU A 96 -16.76 34.02 -8.06
CA LEU A 96 -15.82 35.07 -8.47
C LEU A 96 -14.99 35.66 -7.32
N GLU A 97 -15.44 35.54 -6.06
CA GLU A 97 -14.62 35.86 -4.88
C GLU A 97 -13.42 34.91 -4.74
N ILE A 98 -13.57 33.67 -5.22
CA ILE A 98 -12.52 32.64 -5.23
C ILE A 98 -11.67 32.73 -6.52
N PHE A 99 -12.31 33.06 -7.64
CA PHE A 99 -11.72 33.18 -8.97
C PHE A 99 -11.90 34.60 -9.52
N PRO A 100 -11.03 35.57 -9.13
CA PRO A 100 -11.14 36.94 -9.61
C PRO A 100 -11.14 37.00 -11.15
N GLU A 101 -12.13 37.69 -11.73
CA GLU A 101 -12.35 37.79 -13.18
C GLU A 101 -12.54 36.42 -13.89
N GLY A 102 -12.83 35.35 -13.15
CA GLY A 102 -12.97 33.98 -13.66
C GLY A 102 -11.65 33.31 -14.05
N LYS A 103 -10.50 33.95 -13.76
CA LYS A 103 -9.15 33.49 -14.14
C LYS A 103 -8.74 32.20 -13.43
N GLU A 104 -7.79 31.49 -14.03
CA GLU A 104 -7.23 30.24 -13.50
C GLU A 104 -6.64 30.41 -12.09
N ARG A 105 -7.08 29.56 -11.14
CA ARG A 105 -6.45 29.40 -9.82
C ARG A 105 -6.06 27.95 -9.59
N LYS A 106 -4.93 27.74 -8.90
CA LYS A 106 -4.41 26.42 -8.51
C LYS A 106 -4.62 26.24 -7.01
N PHE A 107 -5.07 25.06 -6.63
CA PHE A 107 -5.26 24.70 -5.24
C PHE A 107 -4.42 23.50 -4.88
N THR A 108 -3.97 23.41 -3.64
CA THR A 108 -3.51 22.13 -3.09
C THR A 108 -4.71 21.29 -2.66
N PRO A 109 -4.63 19.93 -2.65
CA PRO A 109 -5.78 19.11 -2.26
C PRO A 109 -6.31 19.44 -0.86
N ASP A 110 -5.41 19.71 0.09
CA ASP A 110 -5.76 20.06 1.46
C ASP A 110 -6.45 21.43 1.57
N GLU A 111 -6.05 22.40 0.75
CA GLU A 111 -6.71 23.70 0.60
C GLU A 111 -8.11 23.56 -0.02
N LEU A 112 -8.34 22.64 -0.97
CA LEU A 112 -9.69 22.38 -1.50
C LEU A 112 -10.64 21.82 -0.44
N ILE A 113 -10.19 20.86 0.36
CA ILE A 113 -11.00 20.35 1.47
C ILE A 113 -11.36 21.48 2.44
N PHE A 114 -10.40 22.36 2.73
CA PHE A 114 -10.64 23.54 3.56
C PHE A 114 -11.68 24.48 2.93
N GLU A 115 -11.54 24.81 1.64
CA GLU A 115 -12.46 25.66 0.88
C GLU A 115 -13.88 25.07 0.80
N TRP A 116 -14.01 23.77 0.55
CA TRP A 116 -15.31 23.07 0.50
C TRP A 116 -15.99 23.00 1.87
N THR A 117 -15.21 23.01 2.96
CA THR A 117 -15.75 23.06 4.33
C THR A 117 -16.13 24.49 4.73
N MET A 118 -15.33 25.49 4.34
CA MET A 118 -15.54 26.89 4.76
C MET A 118 -16.57 27.64 3.91
N ARG A 119 -16.60 27.40 2.59
CA ARG A 119 -17.43 28.14 1.62
C ARG A 119 -18.13 27.21 0.63
N PRO A 120 -18.87 26.18 1.06
CA PRO A 120 -19.48 25.20 0.15
C PRO A 120 -20.35 25.85 -0.94
N LYS A 121 -21.17 26.85 -0.57
CA LYS A 121 -22.06 27.58 -1.49
C LYS A 121 -21.31 28.31 -2.62
N ALA A 122 -20.07 28.73 -2.41
CA ALA A 122 -19.26 29.38 -3.45
C ALA A 122 -18.78 28.41 -4.54
N TRP A 123 -18.80 27.10 -4.26
CA TRP A 123 -18.35 26.05 -5.17
C TRP A 123 -19.48 25.40 -5.98
N GLU A 124 -20.74 25.73 -5.70
CA GLU A 124 -21.90 25.15 -6.40
C GLU A 124 -21.83 25.31 -7.93
N ARG A 125 -21.30 26.44 -8.40
CA ARG A 125 -21.16 26.77 -9.82
C ARG A 125 -19.73 26.71 -10.34
N VAL A 126 -18.85 26.04 -9.62
CA VAL A 126 -17.48 25.82 -10.06
C VAL A 126 -17.40 24.42 -10.68
N PRO A 127 -17.02 24.26 -11.96
CA PRO A 127 -16.86 22.95 -12.57
C PRO A 127 -15.59 22.26 -12.08
N PHE A 128 -15.74 21.23 -11.22
CA PHE A 128 -14.63 20.44 -10.71
C PHE A 128 -14.89 18.92 -10.63
N ILE A 129 -16.14 18.47 -10.76
CA ILE A 129 -16.46 17.03 -10.73
C ILE A 129 -16.16 16.45 -12.11
N TYR A 130 -15.34 15.41 -12.18
CA TYR A 130 -14.88 14.90 -13.47
C TYR A 130 -15.96 14.10 -14.20
N LEU A 131 -16.16 14.44 -15.48
CA LEU A 131 -16.94 13.69 -16.46
C LEU A 131 -16.33 13.93 -17.86
N GLY A 132 -15.31 13.15 -18.23
CA GLY A 132 -14.55 13.35 -19.48
C GLY A 132 -15.10 12.65 -20.73
N ARG A 133 -16.03 11.70 -20.57
CA ARG A 133 -16.63 10.95 -21.68
C ARG A 133 -17.66 11.81 -22.44
N GLU A 134 -17.47 11.91 -23.76
CA GLU A 134 -18.31 12.76 -24.62
C GLU A 134 -19.71 12.19 -24.78
N ASP A 135 -19.80 10.88 -24.96
CA ASP A 135 -21.06 10.14 -25.06
C ASP A 135 -21.89 10.23 -23.77
N ALA A 136 -21.24 10.18 -22.60
CA ALA A 136 -21.91 10.40 -21.33
C ALA A 136 -22.44 11.84 -21.18
N ARG A 137 -21.68 12.84 -21.66
CA ARG A 137 -22.10 14.25 -21.61
C ARG A 137 -23.24 14.54 -22.57
N GLU A 138 -23.21 13.94 -23.77
CA GLU A 138 -24.29 14.03 -24.75
C GLU A 138 -25.60 13.45 -24.20
N GLU A 139 -25.56 12.25 -23.63
CA GLU A 139 -26.71 11.58 -23.00
C GLU A 139 -27.34 12.46 -21.90
N LEU A 140 -26.48 13.10 -21.09
CA LEU A 140 -26.90 13.97 -19.99
C LEU A 140 -27.25 15.41 -20.43
N GLY A 141 -27.07 15.77 -21.71
CA GLY A 141 -27.33 17.11 -22.23
C GLY A 141 -26.34 18.18 -21.76
N LEU A 142 -25.13 17.78 -21.40
CA LEU A 142 -24.06 18.66 -20.91
C LEU A 142 -23.15 19.13 -22.06
N PRO A 143 -22.59 20.35 -21.99
CA PRO A 143 -21.76 20.90 -23.06
C PRO A 143 -20.44 20.13 -23.21
N ILE A 144 -20.21 19.55 -24.39
CA ILE A 144 -18.98 18.78 -24.67
C ILE A 144 -17.76 19.71 -24.78
N ASN A 145 -17.92 20.86 -25.45
CA ASN A 145 -16.86 21.82 -25.72
C ASN A 145 -17.16 23.20 -25.13
N SER A 146 -16.08 23.90 -24.76
CA SER A 146 -16.02 25.32 -24.41
C SER A 146 -16.47 26.19 -25.60
N PRO A 147 -16.89 27.45 -25.37
CA PRO A 147 -17.08 28.43 -26.44
C PRO A 147 -15.89 28.53 -27.42
N ASP A 148 -14.66 28.33 -26.93
CA ASP A 148 -13.42 28.32 -27.73
C ASP A 148 -13.08 26.93 -28.32
N SER A 149 -14.04 26.02 -28.39
CA SER A 149 -13.88 24.64 -28.92
C SER A 149 -12.88 23.75 -28.16
N LYS A 150 -12.53 24.09 -26.91
CA LYS A 150 -11.76 23.20 -26.03
C LYS A 150 -12.67 22.13 -25.42
N LYS A 151 -12.22 20.88 -25.37
CA LYS A 151 -12.94 19.81 -24.67
C LYS A 151 -13.05 20.11 -23.18
N LEU A 152 -14.28 20.06 -22.66
CA LEU A 152 -14.55 20.20 -21.23
C LEU A 152 -14.52 18.81 -20.57
N ASN A 153 -14.05 18.76 -19.33
CA ASN A 153 -13.91 17.51 -18.58
C ASN A 153 -14.59 17.56 -17.21
N PHE A 154 -15.08 18.72 -16.79
CA PHE A 154 -15.70 18.91 -15.49
C PHE A 154 -17.17 19.32 -15.63
N VAL A 155 -17.90 19.09 -14.54
CA VAL A 155 -19.25 19.57 -14.32
C VAL A 155 -19.33 20.20 -12.93
N SER A 156 -20.18 21.20 -12.78
CA SER A 156 -20.43 21.86 -11.51
C SER A 156 -21.44 21.09 -10.66
N PRO A 157 -21.35 21.16 -9.31
CA PRO A 157 -22.36 20.58 -8.42
C PRO A 157 -23.80 21.00 -8.75
N HIS A 158 -23.99 22.26 -9.17
CA HIS A 158 -25.28 22.79 -9.57
C HIS A 158 -25.83 22.08 -10.80
N GLU A 159 -25.03 21.92 -11.87
CA GLU A 159 -25.46 21.17 -13.07
C GLU A 159 -25.85 19.72 -12.77
N VAL A 160 -25.17 19.08 -11.81
CA VAL A 160 -25.54 17.72 -11.37
C VAL A 160 -26.84 17.72 -10.58
N ALA A 161 -27.00 18.67 -9.66
CA ALA A 161 -28.17 18.78 -8.79
C ALA A 161 -29.48 19.04 -9.56
N THR A 162 -29.40 19.86 -10.61
CA THR A 162 -30.55 20.34 -11.40
C THR A 162 -30.78 19.54 -12.68
N SER A 163 -29.93 18.56 -13.01
CA SER A 163 -30.09 17.76 -14.22
C SER A 163 -31.27 16.78 -14.13
N VAL A 164 -32.38 17.14 -14.77
CA VAL A 164 -33.55 16.27 -14.96
C VAL A 164 -33.18 15.01 -15.74
N LYS A 165 -32.34 15.15 -16.78
CA LYS A 165 -31.87 14.02 -17.61
C LYS A 165 -31.09 13.00 -16.79
N LEU A 166 -30.16 13.46 -15.95
CA LEU A 166 -29.39 12.58 -15.07
C LEU A 166 -30.30 11.83 -14.10
N ARG A 167 -31.26 12.53 -13.49
CA ARG A 167 -32.18 11.93 -12.53
C ARG A 167 -33.04 10.84 -13.18
N LYS A 168 -33.65 11.12 -14.34
CA LYS A 168 -34.40 10.13 -15.14
C LYS A 168 -33.52 8.95 -15.58
N TYR A 169 -32.26 9.20 -15.94
CA TYR A 169 -31.33 8.14 -16.34
C TYR A 169 -31.03 7.18 -15.18
N VAL A 170 -30.70 7.72 -14.01
CA VAL A 170 -30.35 6.94 -12.81
C VAL A 170 -31.56 6.15 -12.30
N GLU A 171 -32.76 6.75 -12.31
CA GLU A 171 -34.00 6.05 -11.97
C GLU A 171 -34.26 4.86 -12.90
N ASN A 172 -34.19 5.08 -14.22
CA ASN A 172 -34.33 4.00 -15.20
C ASN A 172 -33.29 2.89 -14.98
N MET A 173 -32.06 3.26 -14.61
CA MET A 173 -31.01 2.30 -14.26
C MET A 173 -31.38 1.48 -13.01
N ILE A 174 -31.86 2.11 -11.94
CA ILE A 174 -32.30 1.44 -10.71
C ILE A 174 -33.48 0.50 -11.01
N HIS A 175 -34.48 0.93 -11.79
CA HIS A 175 -35.59 0.07 -12.21
C HIS A 175 -35.11 -1.15 -13.02
N ARG A 176 -34.17 -0.97 -13.96
CA ARG A 176 -33.57 -2.09 -14.70
C ARG A 176 -32.90 -3.10 -13.76
N GLN A 177 -32.19 -2.61 -12.73
CA GLN A 177 -31.54 -3.46 -11.73
C GLN A 177 -32.55 -4.21 -10.85
N GLN A 178 -33.63 -3.55 -10.42
CA GLN A 178 -34.65 -4.17 -9.55
C GLN A 178 -35.52 -5.21 -10.27
N HIS A 179 -35.79 -5.04 -11.57
CA HIS A 179 -36.64 -5.95 -12.35
C HIS A 179 -35.91 -7.21 -12.87
N GLN A 180 -34.58 -7.27 -12.81
CA GLN A 180 -33.80 -8.47 -13.15
C GLN A 180 -33.49 -9.25 -11.87
N GLY A 181 -34.42 -10.12 -11.46
CA GLY A 181 -34.47 -10.74 -10.12
C GLY A 181 -33.23 -11.54 -9.65
N ASP A 182 -33.24 -11.80 -8.34
CA ASP A 182 -32.25 -12.55 -7.55
C ASP A 182 -31.60 -13.74 -8.30
N GLY A 183 -30.36 -13.54 -8.76
CA GLY A 183 -29.48 -14.64 -9.18
C GLY A 183 -28.73 -14.49 -10.50
N ALA A 184 -29.03 -13.50 -11.34
CA ALA A 184 -28.23 -13.22 -12.54
C ALA A 184 -27.10 -12.22 -12.22
N ALA A 185 -25.86 -12.54 -12.61
CA ALA A 185 -24.76 -11.58 -12.53
C ALA A 185 -25.03 -10.43 -13.51
N LEU A 186 -25.13 -9.20 -13.01
CA LEU A 186 -25.28 -7.99 -13.82
C LEU A 186 -24.11 -7.89 -14.82
N GLU A 187 -24.39 -7.98 -16.12
CA GLU A 187 -23.48 -7.41 -17.12
C GLU A 187 -23.58 -5.89 -17.00
N GLU A 188 -22.65 -5.31 -16.24
CA GLU A 188 -22.62 -3.88 -16.00
C GLU A 188 -22.33 -3.15 -17.33
N ASN A 189 -23.32 -2.45 -17.87
CA ASN A 189 -23.11 -1.59 -19.04
C ASN A 189 -22.03 -0.55 -18.70
N ALA A 190 -21.01 -0.45 -19.55
CA ALA A 190 -19.89 0.48 -19.33
C ALA A 190 -20.33 1.95 -19.25
N MET A 191 -21.48 2.32 -19.84
CA MET A 191 -22.07 3.65 -19.66
C MET A 191 -22.69 3.82 -18.27
N ASP A 192 -23.56 2.91 -17.85
CA ASP A 192 -24.22 2.90 -16.55
C ASP A 192 -23.18 2.98 -15.41
N ALA A 193 -22.14 2.15 -15.50
CA ALA A 193 -20.99 2.18 -14.59
C ALA A 193 -20.31 3.56 -14.53
N HIS A 194 -20.12 4.20 -15.68
CA HIS A 194 -19.43 5.49 -15.77
C HIS A 194 -20.29 6.64 -15.25
N ILE A 195 -21.61 6.64 -15.49
CA ILE A 195 -22.49 7.68 -14.94
C ILE A 195 -22.66 7.50 -13.43
N TRP A 196 -22.88 6.26 -12.96
CA TRP A 196 -23.06 5.99 -11.54
C TRP A 196 -21.78 6.23 -10.73
N ARG A 197 -20.67 5.54 -11.07
CA ARG A 197 -19.40 5.67 -10.33
C ARG A 197 -18.60 6.91 -10.71
N GLY A 198 -18.67 7.33 -11.98
CA GLY A 198 -17.89 8.44 -12.51
C GLY A 198 -18.53 9.80 -12.33
N LEU A 199 -19.83 9.90 -12.02
CA LEU A 199 -20.49 11.18 -11.74
C LEU A 199 -21.26 11.19 -10.42
N VAL A 200 -22.30 10.35 -10.29
CA VAL A 200 -23.22 10.40 -9.13
C VAL A 200 -22.48 10.15 -7.81
N PHE A 201 -21.64 9.12 -7.78
CA PHE A 201 -20.82 8.81 -6.61
C PHE A 201 -19.84 9.94 -6.25
N ARG A 202 -19.23 10.59 -7.23
CA ARG A 202 -18.28 11.71 -7.00
C ARG A 202 -18.98 12.93 -6.41
N TYR A 203 -20.16 13.23 -6.95
CA TYR A 203 -21.00 14.29 -6.46
C TYR A 203 -21.49 14.01 -5.03
N ALA A 204 -21.92 12.77 -4.76
CA ALA A 204 -22.24 12.28 -3.42
C ALA A 204 -21.08 12.52 -2.44
N VAL A 205 -19.87 12.09 -2.78
CA VAL A 205 -18.66 12.30 -1.95
C VAL A 205 -18.42 13.78 -1.66
N TYR A 206 -18.59 14.67 -2.65
CA TYR A 206 -18.49 16.11 -2.43
C TYR A 206 -19.56 16.61 -1.43
N ARG A 207 -20.81 16.14 -1.53
CA ARG A 207 -21.89 16.48 -0.59
C ARG A 207 -21.61 16.01 0.84
N GLU A 208 -20.94 14.87 1.04
CA GLU A 208 -20.53 14.42 2.39
C GLU A 208 -19.47 15.35 3.00
N VAL A 209 -18.51 15.82 2.19
CA VAL A 209 -17.41 16.69 2.64
C VAL A 209 -17.89 18.12 2.91
N SER A 210 -18.86 18.59 2.11
CA SER A 210 -19.41 19.95 2.15
C SER A 210 -20.66 20.11 3.02
N LEU A 211 -21.04 19.06 3.77
CA LEU A 211 -22.25 19.05 4.60
C LEU A 211 -22.22 20.19 5.63
N ASP A 212 -23.22 21.07 5.56
CA ASP A 212 -23.48 22.09 6.56
C ASP A 212 -24.74 21.71 7.36
N PRO A 213 -24.60 21.34 8.65
CA PRO A 213 -25.74 20.95 9.47
C PRO A 213 -26.79 22.04 9.68
N ARG A 214 -26.54 23.28 9.25
CA ARG A 214 -27.50 24.38 9.33
C ARG A 214 -28.46 24.42 8.14
N ASP A 215 -28.16 23.72 7.06
CA ASP A 215 -29.11 23.56 5.95
C ASP A 215 -30.27 22.61 6.37
N PRO A 216 -31.47 22.75 5.79
CA PRO A 216 -32.63 21.92 6.11
C PRO A 216 -32.38 20.42 5.97
N VAL A 217 -33.06 19.60 6.77
CA VAL A 217 -32.97 18.13 6.74
C VAL A 217 -33.88 17.61 5.63
N ILE A 218 -33.28 17.04 4.58
CA ILE A 218 -34.01 16.50 3.43
C ILE A 218 -33.49 15.10 3.02
N SER A 219 -34.31 14.33 2.31
CA SER A 219 -33.87 13.14 1.56
C SER A 219 -34.28 13.25 0.09
N THR A 220 -33.33 13.00 -0.81
CA THR A 220 -33.51 13.21 -2.26
C THR A 220 -32.91 12.05 -3.08
N PRO A 221 -33.50 10.84 -3.04
CA PRO A 221 -33.02 9.75 -3.88
C PRO A 221 -33.28 10.02 -5.38
N PRO A 222 -32.40 9.60 -6.31
CA PRO A 222 -31.10 8.96 -6.11
C PRO A 222 -29.90 9.94 -6.14
N ILE A 223 -30.13 11.27 -6.21
CA ILE A 223 -29.08 12.29 -6.33
C ILE A 223 -29.14 13.24 -5.11
N PRO A 224 -28.13 13.24 -4.22
CA PRO A 224 -28.19 13.98 -2.96
C PRO A 224 -28.06 15.50 -3.14
N GLN A 225 -29.01 16.27 -2.64
CA GLN A 225 -28.93 17.74 -2.65
C GLN A 225 -28.17 18.32 -1.45
N ALA A 226 -27.96 19.63 -1.44
CA ALA A 226 -27.43 20.32 -0.27
C ALA A 226 -28.38 20.14 0.94
N GLY A 227 -27.84 19.74 2.10
CA GLY A 227 -28.65 19.40 3.28
C GLY A 227 -29.19 17.96 3.32
N ALA A 228 -28.96 17.16 2.26
CA ALA A 228 -29.39 15.76 2.24
C ALA A 228 -28.76 14.96 3.38
N ARG A 229 -29.59 14.16 4.08
CA ARG A 229 -29.22 13.35 5.25
C ARG A 229 -29.71 11.91 5.14
N ASP A 230 -29.56 11.29 3.97
CA ASP A 230 -30.11 9.96 3.66
C ASP A 230 -29.85 8.90 4.74
N ARG A 231 -28.68 8.91 5.41
CA ARG A 231 -28.41 8.02 6.56
C ARG A 231 -29.45 8.13 7.67
N LEU A 232 -29.87 9.35 8.02
CA LEU A 232 -30.89 9.59 9.04
C LEU A 232 -32.16 8.82 8.68
N PHE A 233 -32.62 8.95 7.44
CA PHE A 233 -33.85 8.30 6.96
C PHE A 233 -33.70 6.78 6.89
N TYR A 234 -32.53 6.27 6.49
CA TYR A 234 -32.25 4.84 6.55
C TYR A 234 -32.32 4.31 7.98
N GLN A 235 -31.71 4.98 8.95
CA GLN A 235 -31.74 4.56 10.35
C GLN A 235 -33.15 4.66 10.96
N VAL A 236 -33.93 5.70 10.62
CA VAL A 236 -35.35 5.79 11.01
C VAL A 236 -36.17 4.65 10.42
N ARG A 237 -35.91 4.26 9.16
CA ARG A 237 -36.55 3.10 8.53
C ARG A 237 -36.12 1.79 9.18
N ASP A 238 -34.85 1.65 9.54
CA ASP A 238 -34.31 0.45 10.18
C ASP A 238 -34.90 0.28 11.59
N ALA A 239 -35.08 1.37 12.35
CA ALA A 239 -35.84 1.37 13.61
C ALA A 239 -37.27 0.85 13.43
N ASN A 240 -37.97 1.34 12.40
CA ASN A 240 -39.32 0.88 12.07
C ASN A 240 -39.35 -0.59 11.60
N THR A 241 -38.31 -1.04 10.89
CA THR A 241 -38.18 -2.43 10.44
C THR A 241 -37.96 -3.36 11.63
N LEU A 242 -37.12 -2.96 12.59
CA LEU A 242 -36.84 -3.71 13.82
C LEU A 242 -38.10 -3.93 14.67
N LEU A 243 -39.06 -3.01 14.63
CA LEU A 243 -40.38 -3.21 15.26
C LEU A 243 -41.18 -4.37 14.65
N GLN A 244 -40.97 -4.65 13.37
CA GLN A 244 -41.72 -5.62 12.57
C GLN A 244 -41.02 -6.99 12.47
N THR A 245 -39.73 -7.07 12.78
CA THR A 245 -38.95 -8.32 12.79
C THR A 245 -39.25 -9.18 14.03
N GLY A 246 -39.01 -10.50 13.94
CA GLY A 246 -39.21 -11.43 15.08
C GLY A 246 -40.14 -12.63 14.85
N GLY A 247 -40.55 -12.91 13.60
CA GLY A 247 -41.37 -14.08 13.27
C GLY A 247 -42.75 -14.05 13.95
N ASP A 248 -43.08 -15.08 14.74
CA ASP A 248 -44.39 -15.24 15.40
C ASP A 248 -44.71 -14.17 16.46
N ARG A 249 -43.71 -13.39 16.93
CA ARG A 249 -43.91 -12.32 17.93
C ARG A 249 -43.05 -11.08 17.64
N PRO A 250 -43.52 -10.15 16.79
CA PRO A 250 -42.81 -8.90 16.52
C PRO A 250 -42.63 -8.03 17.76
N LEU A 251 -41.54 -7.26 17.84
CA LEU A 251 -41.27 -6.35 18.96
C LEU A 251 -42.44 -5.36 19.17
N TYR A 252 -43.04 -4.84 18.09
CA TYR A 252 -44.19 -3.95 18.16
C TYR A 252 -45.36 -4.55 18.96
N GLY A 253 -45.74 -5.80 18.65
CA GLY A 253 -46.84 -6.48 19.34
C GLY A 253 -46.52 -6.76 20.81
N GLN A 254 -45.25 -7.02 21.13
CA GLN A 254 -44.78 -7.19 22.51
C GLN A 254 -44.86 -5.87 23.29
N LEU A 255 -44.39 -4.75 22.72
CA LEU A 255 -44.50 -3.43 23.33
C LEU A 255 -45.95 -2.98 23.50
N GLN A 256 -46.80 -3.20 22.48
CA GLN A 256 -48.23 -2.91 22.56
C GLN A 256 -48.95 -3.73 23.63
N THR A 257 -48.50 -4.96 23.90
CA THR A 257 -49.04 -5.75 25.02
C THR A 257 -48.67 -5.10 26.36
N LEU A 258 -47.44 -4.59 26.50
CA LEU A 258 -46.99 -3.93 27.73
C LEU A 258 -47.74 -2.64 28.04
N THR A 259 -48.21 -1.90 27.04
CA THR A 259 -49.02 -0.68 27.26
C THR A 259 -50.40 -0.97 27.87
N THR A 260 -50.89 -2.21 27.78
CA THR A 260 -52.18 -2.61 28.36
C THR A 260 -52.11 -2.99 29.84
N ILE A 261 -50.92 -3.04 30.43
CA ILE A 261 -50.75 -3.33 31.87
C ILE A 261 -51.40 -2.20 32.68
N ALA A 262 -52.36 -2.56 33.53
CA ALA A 262 -53.13 -1.61 34.33
C ALA A 262 -52.31 -0.95 35.45
N GLY A 263 -52.50 0.35 35.66
CA GLY A 263 -51.81 1.17 36.67
C GLY A 263 -50.56 1.88 36.13
N ASP A 264 -49.90 2.68 36.97
CA ASP A 264 -48.67 3.42 36.63
C ASP A 264 -47.44 2.49 36.59
N HIS A 265 -47.51 1.39 35.82
CA HIS A 265 -46.45 0.40 35.75
C HIS A 265 -45.31 0.87 34.84
N PRO A 266 -44.02 0.81 35.26
CA PRO A 266 -42.88 1.29 34.47
C PRO A 266 -42.78 0.72 33.05
N LEU A 267 -43.11 -0.57 32.86
CA LEU A 267 -43.16 -1.20 31.52
C LEU A 267 -44.22 -0.57 30.60
N SER A 268 -45.37 -0.17 31.15
CA SER A 268 -46.46 0.43 30.38
C SER A 268 -46.08 1.84 29.93
N THR A 269 -45.56 2.65 30.86
CA THR A 269 -45.07 4.01 30.56
C THR A 269 -43.89 3.97 29.58
N GLY A 270 -42.89 3.11 29.80
CA GLY A 270 -41.72 3.00 28.93
C GLY A 270 -42.08 2.58 27.51
N ALA A 271 -42.95 1.59 27.35
CA ALA A 271 -43.41 1.14 26.04
C ALA A 271 -44.25 2.21 25.32
N SER A 272 -45.11 2.93 26.05
CA SER A 272 -45.93 4.00 25.48
C SER A 272 -45.07 5.18 25.00
N ASN A 273 -44.08 5.60 25.79
CA ASN A 273 -43.21 6.71 25.44
C ASN A 273 -42.36 6.37 24.21
N LEU A 274 -41.74 5.18 24.18
CA LEU A 274 -40.90 4.74 23.06
C LEU A 274 -41.68 4.65 21.74
N LEU A 275 -42.89 4.08 21.76
CA LEU A 275 -43.74 4.03 20.57
C LEU A 275 -44.18 5.44 20.13
N GLY A 276 -44.46 6.33 21.07
CA GLY A 276 -44.83 7.72 20.79
C GLY A 276 -43.69 8.52 20.15
N SER A 277 -42.49 8.49 20.74
CA SER A 277 -41.34 9.24 20.21
C SER A 277 -40.86 8.72 18.86
N LEU A 278 -40.94 7.42 18.60
CA LEU A 278 -40.65 6.88 17.26
C LEU A 278 -41.71 7.28 16.23
N GLN A 279 -42.99 7.35 16.62
CA GLN A 279 -44.05 7.82 15.75
C GLN A 279 -43.81 9.29 15.36
N GLU A 280 -43.55 10.16 16.33
CA GLU A 280 -43.23 11.58 16.08
C GLU A 280 -42.01 11.73 15.17
N LEU A 281 -40.95 10.94 15.40
CA LEU A 281 -39.76 10.94 14.56
C LEU A 281 -40.07 10.50 13.11
N THR A 282 -40.94 9.50 12.94
CA THR A 282 -41.35 9.00 11.62
C THR A 282 -42.22 10.01 10.88
N GLU A 283 -43.10 10.71 11.59
CA GLU A 283 -43.92 11.79 11.03
C GLU A 283 -43.04 12.95 10.55
N LEU A 284 -42.06 13.37 11.35
CA LEU A 284 -41.11 14.41 10.96
C LEU A 284 -40.24 13.99 9.78
N ALA A 285 -39.72 12.75 9.79
CA ALA A 285 -38.98 12.19 8.67
C ALA A 285 -39.81 12.19 7.37
N SER A 286 -41.09 11.85 7.45
CA SER A 286 -41.97 11.82 6.28
C SER A 286 -42.17 13.22 5.66
N ALA A 287 -42.16 14.29 6.46
CA ALA A 287 -42.24 15.67 5.97
C ALA A 287 -40.98 16.16 5.24
N SER A 288 -39.83 15.51 5.48
CA SER A 288 -38.54 15.84 4.85
C SER A 288 -38.24 15.05 3.56
N VAL A 289 -39.11 14.10 3.18
CA VAL A 289 -38.93 13.30 1.96
C VAL A 289 -39.58 14.03 0.79
N MET A 290 -38.83 14.27 -0.29
CA MET A 290 -39.42 14.76 -1.53
C MET A 290 -40.15 13.63 -2.27
N PRO A 291 -41.43 13.81 -2.65
CA PRO A 291 -42.13 12.87 -3.51
C PRO A 291 -41.41 12.70 -4.84
N ILE A 292 -41.38 11.46 -5.33
CA ILE A 292 -40.72 11.09 -6.58
C ILE A 292 -41.37 11.85 -7.74
N GLU A 293 -42.70 11.98 -7.72
CA GLU A 293 -43.49 12.63 -8.77
C GLU A 293 -43.17 14.13 -8.93
N ASP A 294 -43.12 14.89 -7.82
CA ASP A 294 -42.82 16.33 -7.80
C ASP A 294 -41.41 16.65 -8.32
N VAL A 295 -40.52 15.67 -8.20
CA VAL A 295 -39.13 15.72 -8.65
C VAL A 295 -39.01 15.56 -10.18
N PHE A 296 -39.95 14.88 -10.84
CA PHE A 296 -39.85 14.53 -12.27
C PHE A 296 -40.76 15.35 -13.20
N GLU A 297 -41.83 15.96 -12.69
CA GLU A 297 -42.79 16.72 -13.49
C GLU A 297 -42.32 18.16 -13.82
N ASN A 298 -41.28 18.65 -13.14
CA ASN A 298 -40.78 20.00 -13.33
C ASN A 298 -39.59 20.05 -14.30
N GLU A 299 -39.86 20.23 -15.60
CA GLU A 299 -38.79 20.30 -16.62
C GLU A 299 -37.99 21.61 -16.60
N ASN A 300 -38.45 22.66 -15.90
CA ASN A 300 -37.90 24.02 -16.00
C ASN A 300 -37.61 24.72 -14.66
N ALA A 301 -37.99 24.19 -13.49
CA ALA A 301 -37.65 24.80 -12.21
C ALA A 301 -36.57 23.99 -11.49
N GLU A 302 -35.71 24.72 -10.77
CA GLU A 302 -34.88 24.14 -9.72
C GLU A 302 -35.78 23.25 -8.85
N PRO A 303 -35.37 22.02 -8.50
CA PRO A 303 -36.15 21.17 -7.61
C PRO A 303 -36.46 21.98 -6.35
N THR A 304 -37.71 22.36 -6.19
CA THR A 304 -38.18 23.17 -5.08
C THR A 304 -38.02 22.31 -3.84
N LEU A 305 -37.12 22.71 -2.94
CA LEU A 305 -37.06 22.16 -1.59
C LEU A 305 -38.49 22.16 -1.01
N PRO A 306 -38.85 21.20 -0.14
CA PRO A 306 -40.11 21.28 0.60
C PRO A 306 -40.24 22.69 1.20
N GLU A 307 -41.38 23.36 0.97
CA GLU A 307 -41.55 24.79 1.31
C GLU A 307 -41.22 25.09 2.78
N ASP A 308 -41.40 24.10 3.67
CA ASP A 308 -41.08 24.14 5.10
C ASP A 308 -40.30 22.87 5.55
N ALA A 309 -39.21 22.54 4.85
CA ALA A 309 -38.37 21.40 5.25
C ALA A 309 -37.82 21.58 6.68
N PRO A 310 -38.03 20.61 7.60
CA PRO A 310 -37.62 20.78 8.98
C PRO A 310 -36.10 20.94 9.13
N THR A 311 -35.70 21.76 10.10
CA THR A 311 -34.28 22.04 10.40
C THR A 311 -33.72 21.07 11.43
N THR A 312 -32.40 21.04 11.59
CA THR A 312 -31.74 20.27 12.65
C THR A 312 -32.26 20.64 14.04
N GLU A 313 -32.59 21.91 14.27
CA GLU A 313 -33.11 22.39 15.56
C GLU A 313 -34.50 21.80 15.89
N GLU A 314 -35.29 21.47 14.87
CA GLU A 314 -36.61 20.85 15.03
C GLU A 314 -36.51 19.32 15.20
N TYR A 315 -35.54 18.68 14.54
CA TYR A 315 -35.28 17.24 14.70
C TYR A 315 -34.65 16.89 16.06
N GLU A 316 -33.73 17.71 16.53
CA GLU A 316 -32.92 17.46 17.73
C GLU A 316 -33.73 17.05 18.97
N PRO A 317 -34.77 17.79 19.41
CA PRO A 317 -35.51 17.43 20.62
C PRO A 317 -36.23 16.08 20.50
N ILE A 318 -36.78 15.76 19.31
CA ILE A 318 -37.49 14.51 19.07
C ILE A 318 -36.52 13.34 19.02
N VAL A 319 -35.38 13.49 18.36
CA VAL A 319 -34.31 12.47 18.33
C VAL A 319 -33.74 12.22 19.72
N GLN A 320 -33.52 13.29 20.50
CA GLN A 320 -33.08 13.17 21.89
C GLN A 320 -34.12 12.44 22.75
N GLN A 321 -35.40 12.76 22.58
CA GLN A 321 -36.50 12.11 23.30
C GLN A 321 -36.56 10.61 22.96
N PHE A 322 -36.52 10.25 21.68
CA PHE A 322 -36.51 8.86 21.22
C PHE A 322 -35.35 8.07 21.82
N ARG A 323 -34.14 8.64 21.81
CA ARG A 323 -32.96 8.02 22.42
C ARG A 323 -33.12 7.81 23.93
N ASN A 324 -33.65 8.80 24.65
CA ASN A 324 -33.89 8.70 26.09
C ASN A 324 -34.96 7.64 26.41
N ASP A 325 -36.01 7.54 25.60
CA ASP A 325 -37.08 6.56 25.77
C ASP A 325 -36.59 5.14 25.50
N ALA A 326 -35.75 4.94 24.48
CA ALA A 326 -35.13 3.65 24.19
C ALA A 326 -34.24 3.18 25.37
N ALA A 327 -33.34 4.04 25.85
CA ALA A 327 -32.48 3.75 26.99
C ALA A 327 -33.29 3.51 28.29
N THR A 328 -34.37 4.27 28.48
CA THR A 328 -35.28 4.09 29.63
C THR A 328 -35.97 2.74 29.56
N MET A 329 -36.46 2.35 28.38
CA MET A 329 -37.15 1.08 28.19
C MET A 329 -36.21 -0.12 28.42
N GLU A 330 -34.97 -0.05 27.95
CA GLU A 330 -33.96 -1.07 28.24
C GLU A 330 -33.75 -1.22 29.76
N ARG A 331 -33.48 -0.12 30.46
CA ARG A 331 -33.26 -0.14 31.93
C ARG A 331 -34.45 -0.76 32.66
N VAL A 332 -35.67 -0.38 32.28
CA VAL A 332 -36.88 -0.95 32.89
C VAL A 332 -36.96 -2.46 32.61
N LEU A 333 -36.68 -2.91 31.39
CA LEU A 333 -36.68 -4.35 31.06
C LEU A 333 -35.61 -5.13 31.82
N GLU A 334 -34.43 -4.55 32.04
CA GLU A 334 -33.37 -5.15 32.86
C GLU A 334 -33.80 -5.31 34.32
N GLU A 335 -34.34 -4.26 34.93
CA GLU A 335 -34.84 -4.31 36.30
C GLU A 335 -35.94 -5.37 36.46
N GLN A 336 -36.86 -5.47 35.49
CA GLN A 336 -37.92 -6.48 35.53
C GLN A 336 -37.40 -7.89 35.29
N ARG A 337 -36.47 -8.09 34.36
CA ARG A 337 -35.78 -9.37 34.15
C ARG A 337 -35.09 -9.85 35.43
N ASP A 338 -34.42 -8.95 36.14
CA ASP A 338 -33.68 -9.29 37.35
C ASP A 338 -34.64 -9.62 38.51
N ASN A 339 -35.77 -8.92 38.61
CA ASN A 339 -36.85 -9.29 39.52
C ASN A 339 -37.43 -10.68 39.22
N VAL A 340 -37.59 -11.03 37.94
CA VAL A 340 -38.06 -12.36 37.51
C VAL A 340 -37.02 -13.44 37.83
N ASN A 341 -35.73 -13.17 37.58
CA ASN A 341 -34.63 -14.09 37.88
C ASN A 341 -34.45 -14.35 39.38
N ASN A 342 -34.76 -13.36 40.21
CA ASN A 342 -34.63 -13.45 41.67
C ASN A 342 -35.96 -13.84 42.36
N SER A 343 -37.03 -14.09 41.59
CA SER A 343 -38.33 -14.44 42.14
C SER A 343 -38.35 -15.84 42.75
N THR A 344 -38.91 -15.94 43.95
CA THR A 344 -39.17 -17.23 44.63
C THR A 344 -40.63 -17.69 44.48
N THR A 345 -41.46 -16.92 43.76
CA THR A 345 -42.92 -17.11 43.67
C THR A 345 -43.37 -17.69 42.33
N LEU A 346 -42.52 -17.69 41.30
CA LEU A 346 -42.82 -18.27 39.98
C LEU A 346 -42.50 -19.77 39.97
N SER A 347 -43.34 -20.58 39.31
CA SER A 347 -43.01 -21.99 39.05
C SER A 347 -41.96 -22.12 37.93
N ASP A 348 -41.21 -23.24 37.90
CA ASP A 348 -40.18 -23.50 36.87
C ASP A 348 -40.73 -23.41 35.43
N ARG A 349 -42.00 -23.79 35.24
CA ARG A 349 -42.69 -23.72 33.94
C ARG A 349 -43.03 -22.27 33.55
N GLU A 350 -43.44 -21.44 34.51
CA GLU A 350 -43.73 -20.02 34.27
C GLU A 350 -42.44 -19.25 34.01
N TYR A 351 -41.40 -19.52 34.81
CA TYR A 351 -40.06 -18.96 34.61
C TYR A 351 -39.49 -19.33 33.22
N GLY A 352 -39.60 -20.60 32.82
CA GLY A 352 -39.14 -21.08 31.51
C GLY A 352 -39.86 -20.46 30.30
N ASN A 353 -41.09 -19.97 30.47
CA ASN A 353 -41.85 -19.31 29.39
C ASN A 353 -41.59 -17.80 29.31
N ILE A 354 -41.35 -17.15 30.45
CA ILE A 354 -41.20 -15.70 30.55
C ILE A 354 -39.77 -15.25 30.22
N LYS A 355 -38.77 -16.04 30.64
CA LYS A 355 -37.35 -15.72 30.46
C LYS A 355 -36.94 -15.49 29.00
N PRO A 356 -37.27 -16.36 28.02
CA PRO A 356 -36.90 -16.14 26.62
C PRO A 356 -37.53 -14.89 26.01
N MET A 357 -38.71 -14.48 26.49
CA MET A 357 -39.40 -13.27 26.04
C MET A 357 -38.62 -12.02 26.46
N PHE A 358 -38.25 -11.90 27.75
CA PHE A 358 -37.42 -10.78 28.22
C PHE A 358 -36.05 -10.75 27.54
N GLN A 359 -35.43 -11.90 27.31
CA GLN A 359 -34.16 -11.99 26.59
C GLN A 359 -34.30 -11.50 25.15
N SER A 360 -35.35 -11.93 24.43
CA SER A 360 -35.63 -11.45 23.07
C SER A 360 -35.89 -9.95 23.05
N MET A 361 -36.76 -9.43 23.92
CA MET A 361 -37.06 -7.99 23.98
C MET A 361 -35.81 -7.16 24.24
N LEU A 362 -34.98 -7.59 25.19
CA LEU A 362 -33.78 -6.87 25.58
C LEU A 362 -32.73 -6.83 24.46
N VAL A 363 -32.60 -7.89 23.67
CA VAL A 363 -31.75 -7.87 22.46
C VAL A 363 -32.25 -6.84 21.45
N HIS A 364 -33.56 -6.83 21.15
CA HIS A 364 -34.10 -5.85 20.20
C HIS A 364 -34.08 -4.42 20.77
N MET A 365 -34.13 -4.24 22.09
CA MET A 365 -34.08 -2.91 22.70
C MET A 365 -32.67 -2.32 22.75
N ARG A 366 -31.65 -3.16 22.92
CA ARG A 366 -30.25 -2.76 22.72
C ARG A 366 -29.98 -2.34 21.29
N GLU A 367 -30.50 -3.11 20.32
CA GLU A 367 -30.43 -2.73 18.91
C GLU A 367 -31.17 -1.41 18.63
N MET A 368 -32.32 -1.19 19.26
CA MET A 368 -33.06 0.08 19.14
C MET A 368 -32.27 1.26 19.73
N GLU A 369 -31.60 1.07 20.88
CA GLU A 369 -30.75 2.10 21.48
C GLU A 369 -29.55 2.43 20.58
N HIS A 370 -28.94 1.41 19.97
CA HIS A 370 -27.89 1.58 18.96
C HIS A 370 -28.39 2.40 17.76
N ILE A 371 -29.52 2.02 17.16
CA ILE A 371 -30.12 2.78 16.05
C ILE A 371 -30.43 4.22 16.48
N ALA A 372 -30.95 4.44 17.69
CA ALA A 372 -31.24 5.78 18.21
C ALA A 372 -29.97 6.65 18.33
N LEU A 373 -28.85 6.07 18.77
CA LEU A 373 -27.56 6.76 18.79
C LEU A 373 -27.09 7.12 17.37
N GLU A 374 -27.23 6.20 16.41
CA GLU A 374 -26.83 6.44 15.02
C GLU A 374 -27.72 7.48 14.32
N ILE A 375 -29.03 7.54 14.64
CA ILE A 375 -29.93 8.62 14.21
C ILE A 375 -29.43 9.96 14.73
N HIS A 376 -29.06 10.04 16.01
CA HIS A 376 -28.56 11.27 16.64
C HIS A 376 -27.28 11.78 15.98
N LEU A 377 -26.35 10.88 15.65
CA LEU A 377 -25.13 11.22 14.91
C LEU A 377 -25.44 11.61 13.45
N ALA A 378 -26.37 10.91 12.80
CA ALA A 378 -26.74 11.15 11.40
C ALA A 378 -27.41 12.51 11.14
N LEU A 379 -27.86 13.22 12.18
CA LEU A 379 -28.29 14.62 12.05
C LEU A 379 -27.14 15.55 11.62
N TYR A 380 -25.91 15.23 12.00
CA TYR A 380 -24.73 16.07 11.78
C TYR A 380 -23.75 15.48 10.75
N GLU A 381 -24.00 14.25 10.28
CA GLU A 381 -23.15 13.50 9.34
C GLU A 381 -23.99 12.71 8.35
N ASN A 382 -23.61 12.66 7.06
CA ASN A 382 -24.34 11.87 6.07
C ASN A 382 -23.42 11.06 5.13
N PRO A 383 -23.01 9.84 5.52
CA PRO A 383 -22.11 8.99 4.73
C PRO A 383 -22.76 8.01 3.72
N GLN A 384 -24.06 8.11 3.40
CA GLN A 384 -24.80 7.01 2.74
C GLN A 384 -25.40 7.26 1.35
N THR A 385 -24.99 8.31 0.66
CA THR A 385 -25.72 8.78 -0.54
C THR A 385 -25.59 7.88 -1.80
N ALA A 386 -24.78 6.81 -1.79
CA ALA A 386 -24.62 5.90 -2.95
C ALA A 386 -24.69 4.38 -2.63
N SER A 387 -25.20 3.99 -1.46
CA SER A 387 -25.07 2.60 -0.96
C SER A 387 -26.07 1.57 -1.52
N ALA A 388 -27.09 1.98 -2.29
CA ALA A 388 -28.14 1.06 -2.73
C ALA A 388 -27.66 -0.05 -3.70
N SER A 389 -26.45 0.04 -4.27
CA SER A 389 -25.94 -0.94 -5.25
C SER A 389 -24.42 -1.18 -5.22
N SER A 390 -23.67 -0.65 -4.24
CA SER A 390 -22.22 -0.88 -4.19
C SER A 390 -21.87 -2.27 -3.63
N SER A 391 -20.99 -2.98 -4.35
CA SER A 391 -20.64 -4.38 -4.05
C SER A 391 -19.71 -4.55 -2.84
N SER A 392 -19.02 -3.49 -2.38
CA SER A 392 -18.03 -3.57 -1.30
C SER A 392 -18.47 -2.77 -0.06
N SER A 393 -18.18 -3.27 1.15
CA SER A 393 -18.40 -2.54 2.41
C SER A 393 -17.39 -1.40 2.62
N MET A 394 -16.23 -1.44 1.95
CA MET A 394 -15.18 -0.41 2.05
C MET A 394 -15.54 0.88 1.30
N ASP A 395 -16.33 0.83 0.23
CA ASP A 395 -16.81 2.02 -0.48
C ASP A 395 -18.00 2.71 0.23
N ARG A 396 -18.61 2.03 1.22
CA ARG A 396 -19.82 2.48 1.93
C ARG A 396 -19.54 3.31 3.18
N ALA A 397 -18.29 3.41 3.65
CA ALA A 397 -17.93 4.05 4.91
C ALA A 397 -16.94 5.23 4.73
N GLY A 398 -17.39 6.44 5.09
CA GLY A 398 -16.52 7.49 5.63
C GLY A 398 -15.70 8.31 4.64
N ASN A 399 -16.33 9.00 3.68
CA ASN A 399 -15.66 10.08 2.93
C ASN A 399 -15.87 11.47 3.55
N HIS A 400 -16.66 11.61 4.62
CA HIS A 400 -16.73 12.84 5.41
C HIS A 400 -15.48 12.99 6.29
N LEU A 401 -15.22 14.22 6.75
CA LEU A 401 -13.99 14.57 7.44
C LEU A 401 -14.01 14.15 8.92
N GLN A 402 -13.58 12.93 9.22
CA GLN A 402 -13.53 12.36 10.58
C GLN A 402 -12.27 12.76 11.35
N ILE A 403 -12.42 13.54 12.43
CA ILE A 403 -11.31 14.31 13.02
C ILE A 403 -11.07 14.03 14.51
N VAL A 404 -12.03 13.44 15.23
CA VAL A 404 -11.92 13.14 16.66
C VAL A 404 -12.42 11.73 16.93
N PRO A 405 -11.76 10.92 17.80
CA PRO A 405 -12.26 9.59 18.14
C PRO A 405 -13.67 9.64 18.74
N ALA A 406 -14.53 8.73 18.28
CA ALA A 406 -15.89 8.60 18.77
C ALA A 406 -15.92 7.88 20.12
N LEU A 407 -16.86 8.27 20.98
CA LEU A 407 -17.22 7.56 22.21
C LEU A 407 -18.40 6.60 21.97
N ASN A 408 -18.61 6.16 20.74
CA ASN A 408 -19.70 5.24 20.37
C ASN A 408 -19.33 3.80 20.80
N PRO A 409 -19.98 3.22 21.83
CA PRO A 409 -19.62 1.89 22.33
C PRO A 409 -19.83 0.79 21.29
N TYR A 410 -20.84 0.92 20.42
CA TYR A 410 -21.18 -0.07 19.39
C TYR A 410 -20.11 -0.14 18.29
N ALA A 411 -19.52 1.00 17.91
CA ALA A 411 -18.41 1.05 16.96
C ALA A 411 -17.09 0.46 17.52
N LEU A 412 -16.96 0.42 18.85
CA LEU A 412 -15.72 0.06 19.55
C LEU A 412 -15.76 -1.32 20.22
N SER A 413 -16.92 -1.97 20.20
CA SER A 413 -17.14 -3.29 20.76
C SER A 413 -16.37 -4.38 20.00
N ASN A 414 -15.95 -5.41 20.72
CA ASN A 414 -15.41 -6.65 20.14
C ASN A 414 -16.44 -7.43 19.31
N SER A 415 -17.74 -7.23 19.56
CA SER A 415 -18.87 -7.91 18.93
C SER A 415 -19.52 -7.11 17.80
N ARG A 416 -18.93 -5.98 17.39
CA ARG A 416 -19.43 -5.12 16.30
C ARG A 416 -19.65 -5.92 14.99
N ASP A 417 -20.71 -5.62 14.25
CA ASP A 417 -20.84 -6.09 12.87
C ASP A 417 -20.03 -5.14 11.95
N PRO A 418 -19.01 -5.63 11.23
CA PRO A 418 -18.28 -4.81 10.25
C PRO A 418 -19.13 -4.29 9.09
N LYS A 419 -20.36 -4.80 8.91
CA LYS A 419 -21.33 -4.30 7.93
C LYS A 419 -22.06 -3.05 8.43
N ASP A 420 -22.12 -2.84 9.74
CA ASP A 420 -22.72 -1.65 10.33
C ASP A 420 -21.82 -0.46 10.07
N LEU A 421 -22.43 0.66 9.68
CA LEU A 421 -21.70 1.88 9.33
C LEU A 421 -21.28 2.71 10.54
N SER A 422 -21.38 2.16 11.75
CA SER A 422 -20.96 2.80 12.99
C SER A 422 -19.48 3.17 12.91
N GLN A 423 -19.20 4.47 13.01
CA GLN A 423 -17.85 5.00 12.81
C GLN A 423 -17.12 5.10 14.15
N PRO A 424 -15.83 4.73 14.21
CA PRO A 424 -15.04 4.87 15.43
C PRO A 424 -14.54 6.31 15.66
N TRP A 425 -14.83 7.24 14.73
CA TRP A 425 -14.46 8.65 14.77
C TRP A 425 -15.65 9.55 14.38
N LEU A 426 -15.73 10.72 14.98
CA LEU A 426 -16.70 11.78 14.67
C LEU A 426 -16.18 12.71 13.57
N GLY A 427 -17.11 13.15 12.73
CA GLY A 427 -16.94 14.20 11.74
C GLY A 427 -16.65 15.57 12.35
N LEU A 428 -15.94 16.42 11.59
CA LEU A 428 -15.70 17.81 11.96
C LEU A 428 -17.01 18.58 12.18
N SER A 429 -18.03 18.34 11.34
CA SER A 429 -19.36 18.94 11.47
C SER A 429 -20.00 18.67 12.83
N THR A 430 -19.95 17.42 13.31
CA THR A 430 -20.47 17.02 14.63
C THR A 430 -19.75 17.72 15.78
N VAL A 431 -18.42 17.82 15.71
CA VAL A 431 -17.63 18.51 16.75
C VAL A 431 -17.99 20.01 16.79
N LEU A 432 -18.13 20.64 15.63
CA LEU A 432 -18.37 22.07 15.52
C LEU A 432 -19.82 22.47 15.82
N TYR A 433 -20.80 21.71 15.32
CA TYR A 433 -22.21 22.10 15.28
C TYR A 433 -23.15 21.14 16.02
N GLY A 434 -22.64 19.99 16.50
CA GLY A 434 -23.42 19.03 17.30
C GLY A 434 -23.99 19.65 18.56
N SER A 435 -25.14 19.17 19.03
CA SER A 435 -25.67 19.62 20.31
C SER A 435 -24.78 19.19 21.49
N ASP A 436 -24.94 19.88 22.62
CA ASP A 436 -24.27 19.48 23.87
C ASP A 436 -24.74 18.09 24.35
N ALA A 437 -25.92 17.63 23.91
CA ALA A 437 -26.44 16.30 24.24
C ALA A 437 -25.74 15.17 23.46
N VAL A 438 -25.43 15.37 22.18
CA VAL A 438 -24.62 14.41 21.39
C VAL A 438 -23.23 14.25 22.00
N LEU A 439 -22.63 15.36 22.44
CA LEU A 439 -21.27 15.40 22.96
C LEU A 439 -21.19 15.31 24.49
N ALA A 440 -22.27 14.93 25.17
CA ALA A 440 -22.34 14.93 26.64
C ALA A 440 -21.27 14.06 27.33
N ALA A 441 -20.78 13.02 26.65
CA ALA A 441 -19.71 12.15 27.14
C ALA A 441 -18.29 12.73 26.95
N TYR A 442 -18.14 13.86 26.24
CA TYR A 442 -16.86 14.50 25.97
C TYR A 442 -16.56 15.61 26.99
N ASP A 443 -15.29 16.00 27.10
CA ASP A 443 -14.90 17.19 27.86
C ASP A 443 -15.42 18.45 27.14
N MET A 444 -16.54 18.98 27.64
CA MET A 444 -17.21 20.15 27.07
C MET A 444 -16.35 21.43 27.11
N SER A 445 -15.34 21.51 27.99
CA SER A 445 -14.42 22.65 28.00
C SER A 445 -13.51 22.64 26.76
N LEU A 446 -13.02 21.45 26.37
CA LEU A 446 -12.21 21.24 25.18
C LEU A 446 -13.05 21.40 23.90
N VAL A 447 -14.27 20.86 23.87
CA VAL A 447 -15.22 21.06 22.74
C VAL A 447 -15.48 22.55 22.50
N LYS A 448 -15.76 23.31 23.56
CA LYS A 448 -15.97 24.77 23.46
C LYS A 448 -14.72 25.51 23.00
N ALA A 449 -13.53 25.07 23.41
CA ALA A 449 -12.25 25.62 22.93
C ALA A 449 -12.06 25.39 21.42
N VAL A 450 -12.34 24.18 20.93
CA VAL A 450 -12.29 23.85 19.49
C VAL A 450 -13.24 24.74 18.69
N ARG A 451 -14.51 24.85 19.11
CA ARG A 451 -15.52 25.71 18.47
C ARG A 451 -15.09 27.17 18.43
N SER A 452 -14.62 27.70 19.56
CA SER A 452 -14.13 29.08 19.68
C SER A 452 -12.94 29.36 18.76
N ASN A 453 -11.99 28.43 18.67
CA ASN A 453 -10.82 28.60 17.81
C ASN A 453 -11.17 28.43 16.32
N TRP A 454 -12.10 27.54 15.96
CA TRP A 454 -12.62 27.44 14.60
C TRP A 454 -13.27 28.75 14.14
N GLU A 455 -14.04 29.39 15.02
CA GLU A 455 -14.65 30.69 14.72
C GLU A 455 -13.61 31.80 14.47
N LYS A 456 -12.48 31.77 15.18
CA LYS A 456 -11.34 32.67 14.90
C LYS A 456 -10.73 32.38 13.54
N VAL A 457 -10.54 31.11 13.17
CA VAL A 457 -10.05 30.71 11.85
C VAL A 457 -10.99 31.21 10.76
N ARG A 458 -12.31 30.97 10.91
CA ARG A 458 -13.34 31.42 9.98
C ARG A 458 -13.31 32.94 9.81
N LYS A 459 -13.26 33.69 10.91
CA LYS A 459 -13.23 35.16 10.88
C LYS A 459 -11.97 35.69 10.21
N ALA A 460 -10.79 35.16 10.56
CA ALA A 460 -9.51 35.59 9.98
C ALA A 460 -9.45 35.28 8.48
N TYR A 461 -9.91 34.09 8.08
CA TYR A 461 -9.92 33.66 6.68
C TYR A 461 -10.87 34.48 5.81
N LEU A 462 -12.11 34.71 6.27
CA LEU A 462 -13.11 35.48 5.52
C LEU A 462 -12.82 36.99 5.48
N ALA A 463 -11.98 37.50 6.39
CA ALA A 463 -11.53 38.89 6.38
C ALA A 463 -10.36 39.16 5.42
N ASP A 464 -9.93 38.16 4.64
CA ASP A 464 -8.74 38.18 3.78
C ASP A 464 -7.42 38.50 4.53
N ASN A 465 -7.40 38.25 5.85
CA ASN A 465 -6.20 38.34 6.67
C ASN A 465 -5.36 37.06 6.54
N GLN A 466 -4.92 36.75 5.32
CA GLN A 466 -4.14 35.56 4.94
C GLN A 466 -2.68 35.54 5.46
N GLY A 467 -2.43 36.30 6.54
CA GLY A 467 -1.12 36.51 7.16
C GLY A 467 -0.95 35.80 8.53
N PRO A 468 -0.25 36.43 9.50
CA PRO A 468 0.07 35.83 10.80
C PRO A 468 -1.16 35.43 11.62
N GLU A 469 -2.24 36.22 11.54
CA GLU A 469 -3.46 36.01 12.33
C GLU A 469 -4.16 34.70 11.97
N LEU A 470 -4.30 34.39 10.68
CA LEU A 470 -4.85 33.12 10.22
C LEU A 470 -3.99 31.94 10.68
N ARG A 471 -2.66 32.08 10.61
CA ARG A 471 -1.73 31.04 11.06
C ARG A 471 -1.84 30.80 12.57
N GLU A 472 -1.90 31.85 13.38
CA GLU A 472 -2.08 31.76 14.84
C GLU A 472 -3.43 31.10 15.19
N ALA A 473 -4.51 31.50 14.51
CA ALA A 473 -5.82 30.91 14.70
C ALA A 473 -5.84 29.41 14.32
N MET A 474 -5.21 29.05 13.19
CA MET A 474 -5.10 27.66 12.74
C MET A 474 -4.28 26.81 13.71
N GLN A 475 -3.18 27.36 14.23
CA GLN A 475 -2.37 26.68 15.24
C GLN A 475 -3.17 26.45 16.53
N ALA A 476 -3.91 27.46 17.00
CA ALA A 476 -4.74 27.34 18.19
C ALA A 476 -5.84 26.29 18.00
N PHE A 477 -6.48 26.27 16.83
CA PHE A 477 -7.49 25.27 16.46
C PHE A 477 -6.90 23.85 16.46
N SER A 478 -5.78 23.64 15.77
CA SER A 478 -5.07 22.35 15.71
C SER A 478 -4.67 21.86 17.12
N ASN A 479 -4.13 22.74 17.96
CA ASN A 479 -3.77 22.41 19.34
C ASN A 479 -5.00 21.99 20.17
N SER A 480 -6.13 22.71 20.04
CA SER A 480 -7.36 22.34 20.75
C SER A 480 -7.96 21.01 20.28
N LEU A 481 -7.89 20.71 18.97
CA LEU A 481 -8.30 19.40 18.44
C LEU A 481 -7.42 18.27 18.98
N GLN A 482 -6.11 18.48 19.02
CA GLN A 482 -5.17 17.50 19.55
C GLN A 482 -5.40 17.21 21.03
N GLN A 483 -5.70 18.24 21.82
CA GLN A 483 -6.05 18.07 23.24
C GLN A 483 -7.35 17.26 23.40
N LEU A 484 -8.39 17.60 22.62
CA LEU A 484 -9.65 16.86 22.62
C LEU A 484 -9.47 15.39 22.20
N GLY A 485 -8.77 15.15 21.10
CA GLY A 485 -8.50 13.80 20.60
C GLY A 485 -7.70 12.95 21.59
N ALA A 486 -6.68 13.53 22.23
CA ALA A 486 -5.88 12.83 23.24
C ALA A 486 -6.70 12.49 24.51
N ALA A 487 -7.55 13.41 24.98
CA ALA A 487 -8.44 13.16 26.10
C ALA A 487 -9.39 11.98 25.83
N ASN A 488 -9.94 11.92 24.61
CA ASN A 488 -10.90 10.89 24.22
C ASN A 488 -10.29 9.47 24.20
N ASN A 489 -8.99 9.32 23.98
CA ASN A 489 -8.37 8.00 24.05
C ASN A 489 -8.60 7.31 25.40
N VAL A 490 -8.66 8.09 26.49
CA VAL A 490 -8.94 7.57 27.84
C VAL A 490 -10.45 7.35 28.03
N GLU A 491 -11.27 8.32 27.64
CA GLU A 491 -12.73 8.26 27.82
C GLU A 491 -13.38 7.10 27.07
N ARG A 492 -12.84 6.70 25.91
CA ARG A 492 -13.34 5.54 25.14
C ARG A 492 -13.38 4.26 25.96
N LYS A 493 -12.36 4.04 26.78
CA LYS A 493 -12.31 2.86 27.64
C LYS A 493 -13.37 2.93 28.74
N ILE A 494 -13.51 4.11 29.36
CA ILE A 494 -14.49 4.36 30.43
C ILE A 494 -15.92 4.13 29.92
N VAL A 495 -16.23 4.60 28.70
CA VAL A 495 -17.56 4.41 28.10
C VAL A 495 -17.83 2.94 27.78
N LEU A 496 -16.86 2.22 27.20
CA LEU A 496 -17.00 0.78 26.93
C LEU A 496 -17.25 -0.03 28.20
N GLU A 497 -16.44 0.17 29.24
CA GLU A 497 -16.56 -0.52 30.52
C GLU A 497 -17.91 -0.25 31.18
N LYS A 498 -18.42 0.99 31.10
CA LYS A 498 -19.72 1.38 31.69
C LYS A 498 -20.92 0.87 30.92
N THR A 499 -20.88 0.88 29.58
CA THR A 499 -22.06 0.58 28.74
C THR A 499 -22.15 -0.90 28.39
N LEU A 500 -21.04 -1.55 28.03
CA LEU A 500 -21.04 -2.93 27.51
C LEU A 500 -20.36 -3.94 28.44
N GLY A 501 -19.63 -3.47 29.46
CA GLY A 501 -18.90 -4.30 30.43
C GLY A 501 -17.45 -4.60 30.03
N GLU A 502 -16.63 -5.06 30.99
CA GLU A 502 -15.18 -5.24 30.83
C GLU A 502 -14.78 -6.25 29.73
N GLU A 503 -15.61 -7.26 29.45
CA GLU A 503 -15.31 -8.32 28.47
C GLU A 503 -15.56 -7.89 27.00
N GLN A 504 -16.12 -6.71 26.75
CA GLN A 504 -16.47 -6.23 25.41
C GLN A 504 -15.36 -5.38 24.76
N GLU A 505 -14.23 -5.16 25.44
CA GLU A 505 -13.09 -4.41 24.92
C GLU A 505 -12.37 -5.17 23.78
N ASP A 506 -12.12 -4.50 22.66
CA ASP A 506 -11.13 -4.93 21.65
C ASP A 506 -9.91 -3.98 21.72
N PRO A 507 -8.82 -4.39 22.39
CA PRO A 507 -7.61 -3.57 22.51
C PRO A 507 -7.00 -3.20 21.15
N GLY A 508 -7.19 -4.05 20.14
CA GLY A 508 -6.71 -3.82 18.78
C GLY A 508 -7.45 -2.66 18.12
N ILE A 509 -8.78 -2.61 18.18
CA ILE A 509 -9.55 -1.46 17.67
C ILE A 509 -9.14 -0.19 18.41
N LEU A 510 -9.15 -0.23 19.75
CA LEU A 510 -8.90 0.96 20.56
C LEU A 510 -7.54 1.59 20.22
N ALA A 511 -6.50 0.77 20.13
CA ALA A 511 -5.17 1.22 19.73
C ALA A 511 -5.13 1.73 18.28
N TYR A 512 -5.81 1.03 17.36
CA TYR A 512 -5.77 1.33 15.93
C TYR A 512 -6.56 2.59 15.54
N THR A 513 -7.58 2.91 16.33
CA THR A 513 -8.45 4.09 16.17
C THR A 513 -8.15 5.17 17.20
N ALA A 514 -7.07 5.02 17.99
CA ALA A 514 -6.64 6.05 18.93
C ALA A 514 -6.16 7.30 18.19
N TYR A 515 -6.42 8.47 18.78
CA TYR A 515 -5.79 9.70 18.34
C TYR A 515 -4.28 9.63 18.59
N PRO A 516 -3.43 10.03 17.61
CA PRO A 516 -1.99 9.90 17.75
C PRO A 516 -1.46 10.85 18.85
N PRO A 517 -0.43 10.42 19.62
CA PRO A 517 0.25 11.27 20.58
C PRO A 517 0.83 12.53 19.93
N ALA A 518 0.97 13.61 20.70
CA ALA A 518 1.45 14.89 20.17
C ALA A 518 2.91 14.87 19.67
N ASP A 519 3.72 13.98 20.21
CA ASP A 519 5.10 13.70 19.81
C ASP A 519 5.21 12.63 18.70
N SER A 520 4.08 12.14 18.17
CA SER A 520 4.06 11.13 17.12
C SER A 520 4.60 11.70 15.81
N TYR A 521 5.84 11.34 15.50
CA TYR A 521 6.49 11.68 14.23
C TYR A 521 5.84 10.99 13.02
N ARG A 522 4.88 10.06 13.20
CA ARG A 522 4.26 9.29 12.11
C ARG A 522 3.49 10.18 11.13
N ILE A 523 2.66 11.09 11.65
CA ILE A 523 1.82 11.97 10.83
C ILE A 523 2.69 12.93 9.99
N ALA A 524 3.64 13.61 10.64
CA ALA A 524 4.59 14.48 9.96
C ALA A 524 5.48 13.71 8.94
N THR A 525 5.86 12.47 9.25
CA THR A 525 6.63 11.62 8.32
C THR A 525 5.80 11.26 7.09
N GLU A 526 4.51 11.00 7.22
CA GLU A 526 3.63 10.74 6.08
C GLU A 526 3.47 11.98 5.18
N VAL A 527 3.26 13.17 5.76
CA VAL A 527 3.22 14.43 5.00
C VAL A 527 4.54 14.64 4.25
N ARG A 528 5.68 14.41 4.92
CA ARG A 528 7.01 14.49 4.29
C ARG A 528 7.16 13.48 3.16
N TYR A 529 6.72 12.24 3.36
CA TYR A 529 6.77 11.20 2.33
C TYR A 529 5.95 11.60 1.08
N ASN A 530 4.72 12.08 1.28
CA ASN A 530 3.80 12.47 0.21
C ASN A 530 4.23 13.74 -0.54
N THR A 531 4.95 14.65 0.12
CA THR A 531 5.46 15.89 -0.49
C THR A 531 6.79 15.68 -1.21
N MET A 532 7.64 14.81 -0.67
CA MET A 532 8.97 14.51 -1.20
C MET A 532 8.95 13.51 -2.36
N ASP A 533 7.95 12.61 -2.42
CA ASP A 533 7.86 11.53 -3.42
C ASP A 533 9.20 10.84 -3.69
N PRO A 534 9.75 10.09 -2.71
CA PRO A 534 11.12 9.61 -2.76
C PRO A 534 11.41 8.71 -3.97
N PHE A 535 10.43 7.95 -4.45
CA PHE A 535 10.63 7.01 -5.55
C PHE A 535 10.65 7.69 -6.93
N MET A 536 9.95 8.83 -7.09
CA MET A 536 10.11 9.68 -8.27
C MET A 536 11.57 10.19 -8.39
N TYR A 537 12.19 10.63 -7.29
CA TYR A 537 13.58 11.07 -7.31
C TYR A 537 14.58 9.91 -7.43
N ALA A 538 14.28 8.75 -6.83
CA ALA A 538 15.09 7.54 -7.02
C ALA A 538 15.17 7.13 -8.51
N TRP A 539 14.06 7.26 -9.23
CA TRP A 539 14.05 7.09 -10.68
C TRP A 539 15.01 8.06 -11.38
N ILE A 540 15.00 9.36 -11.02
CA ILE A 540 15.91 10.36 -11.61
C ILE A 540 17.38 9.99 -11.35
N PHE A 541 17.74 9.63 -10.12
CA PHE A 541 19.11 9.25 -9.78
C PHE A 541 19.57 7.99 -10.53
N THR A 542 18.73 6.97 -10.62
CA THR A 542 19.05 5.76 -11.39
C THR A 542 19.12 6.05 -12.89
N PHE A 543 18.32 6.97 -13.41
CA PHE A 543 18.39 7.39 -14.82
C PHE A 543 19.72 8.07 -15.13
N ILE A 544 20.15 9.01 -14.28
CA ILE A 544 21.48 9.64 -14.40
C ILE A 544 22.58 8.59 -14.28
N ALA A 545 22.43 7.59 -13.39
CA ALA A 545 23.38 6.48 -13.30
C ALA A 545 23.44 5.67 -14.61
N THR A 546 22.29 5.39 -15.22
CA THR A 546 22.19 4.70 -16.52
C THR A 546 22.92 5.48 -17.62
N LEU A 547 22.71 6.80 -17.69
CA LEU A 547 23.43 7.67 -18.63
C LEU A 547 24.93 7.68 -18.35
N GLY A 548 25.33 7.76 -17.08
CA GLY A 548 26.74 7.72 -16.68
C GLY A 548 27.43 6.42 -17.13
N PHE A 549 26.82 5.27 -16.86
CA PHE A 549 27.36 3.99 -17.32
C PHE A 549 27.31 3.84 -18.84
N GLY A 550 26.27 4.34 -19.52
CA GLY A 550 26.19 4.33 -20.99
C GLY A 550 27.27 5.19 -21.65
N LEU A 551 27.51 6.40 -21.15
CA LEU A 551 28.56 7.29 -21.66
C LEU A 551 29.97 6.80 -21.35
N ALA A 552 30.13 5.94 -20.32
CA ALA A 552 31.39 5.25 -20.04
C ALA A 552 31.82 4.30 -21.18
N PHE A 553 30.91 3.92 -22.09
CA PHE A 553 31.24 3.16 -23.30
C PHE A 553 31.69 4.05 -24.47
N ALA A 554 31.24 5.31 -24.52
CA ALA A 554 31.38 6.14 -25.71
C ALA A 554 32.55 7.14 -25.64
N VAL A 555 32.44 8.21 -24.84
CA VAL A 555 33.28 9.42 -25.01
C VAL A 555 34.14 9.76 -23.77
N MET A 556 33.77 9.32 -22.56
CA MET A 556 34.50 9.65 -21.31
C MET A 556 34.53 8.48 -20.32
N ARG A 557 35.34 7.46 -20.62
CA ARG A 557 35.31 6.11 -20.02
C ARG A 557 35.30 6.08 -18.48
N LYS A 558 36.40 6.43 -17.82
CA LYS A 558 36.53 6.28 -16.36
C LYS A 558 35.73 7.32 -15.54
N PRO A 559 35.72 8.62 -15.89
CA PRO A 559 34.96 9.61 -15.13
C PRO A 559 33.46 9.33 -15.14
N MET A 560 32.87 9.01 -16.30
CA MET A 560 31.44 8.73 -16.38
C MET A 560 31.04 7.43 -15.69
N PHE A 561 31.93 6.43 -15.66
CA PHE A 561 31.73 5.23 -14.86
C PHE A 561 31.56 5.56 -13.37
N TRP A 562 32.48 6.35 -12.79
CA TRP A 562 32.40 6.73 -11.38
C TRP A 562 31.22 7.66 -11.08
N THR A 563 30.83 8.52 -12.01
CA THR A 563 29.57 9.26 -11.94
C THR A 563 28.38 8.30 -11.87
N GLY A 564 28.35 7.26 -12.72
CA GLY A 564 27.35 6.20 -12.69
C GLY A 564 27.27 5.50 -11.34
N VAL A 565 28.43 5.11 -10.78
CA VAL A 565 28.53 4.49 -9.45
C VAL A 565 27.98 5.41 -8.35
N ALA A 566 28.36 6.69 -8.37
CA ALA A 566 27.92 7.67 -7.37
C ALA A 566 26.39 7.82 -7.40
N PHE A 567 25.80 8.09 -8.57
CA PHE A 567 24.35 8.26 -8.69
C PHE A 567 23.57 6.97 -8.42
N LEU A 568 24.09 5.80 -8.76
CA LEU A 568 23.48 4.52 -8.37
C LEU A 568 23.46 4.38 -6.84
N THR A 569 24.56 4.74 -6.17
CA THR A 569 24.65 4.72 -4.70
C THR A 569 23.65 5.69 -4.07
N PHE A 570 23.52 6.91 -4.60
CA PHE A 570 22.51 7.85 -4.14
C PHE A 570 21.10 7.34 -4.36
N GLY A 571 20.80 6.74 -5.51
CA GLY A 571 19.51 6.10 -5.77
C GLY A 571 19.17 5.01 -4.75
N ILE A 572 20.15 4.18 -4.37
CA ILE A 572 19.99 3.14 -3.34
C ILE A 572 19.71 3.77 -1.97
N ILE A 573 20.52 4.74 -1.53
CA ILE A 573 20.35 5.42 -0.23
C ILE A 573 18.99 6.12 -0.16
N TRP A 574 18.62 6.82 -1.22
CA TRP A 574 17.37 7.55 -1.31
C TRP A 574 16.14 6.64 -1.30
N SER A 575 16.18 5.54 -2.05
CA SER A 575 15.13 4.51 -2.01
C SER A 575 15.01 3.87 -0.62
N THR A 576 16.15 3.63 0.04
CA THR A 576 16.20 3.10 1.42
C THR A 576 15.54 4.07 2.40
N TYR A 577 15.80 5.38 2.25
CA TYR A 577 15.13 6.41 3.03
C TYR A 577 13.62 6.47 2.75
N GLY A 578 13.20 6.29 1.49
CA GLY A 578 11.79 6.14 1.12
C GLY A 578 11.11 4.96 1.83
N PHE A 579 11.76 3.79 1.85
CA PHE A 579 11.27 2.63 2.60
C PHE A 579 11.24 2.86 4.11
N TYR A 580 12.27 3.48 4.67
CA TYR A 580 12.32 3.84 6.09
C TYR A 580 11.12 4.71 6.48
N MET A 581 10.80 5.74 5.69
CA MET A 581 9.61 6.57 5.92
C MET A 581 8.32 5.74 5.81
N ARG A 582 8.15 4.87 4.80
CA ARG A 582 6.96 3.99 4.71
C ARG A 582 6.82 3.08 5.92
N VAL A 583 7.92 2.50 6.43
CA VAL A 583 7.91 1.63 7.61
C VAL A 583 7.48 2.41 8.86
N ILE A 584 7.93 3.66 9.00
CA ILE A 584 7.49 4.53 10.10
C ILE A 584 5.99 4.82 10.04
N VAL A 585 5.50 5.19 8.85
CA VAL A 585 4.11 5.58 8.63
C VAL A 585 3.17 4.41 8.88
N THR A 586 3.50 3.25 8.32
CA THR A 586 2.67 2.06 8.40
C THR A 586 2.84 1.28 9.69
N GLY A 587 4.06 1.27 10.26
CA GLY A 587 4.43 0.40 11.38
C GLY A 587 4.84 -1.01 10.97
N TRP A 588 4.99 -1.30 9.67
CA TRP A 588 5.37 -2.61 9.14
C TRP A 588 6.22 -2.51 7.87
N ALA A 589 6.79 -3.63 7.44
CA ALA A 589 7.59 -3.68 6.21
C ALA A 589 6.73 -3.40 4.97
N PRO A 590 7.31 -2.87 3.87
CA PRO A 590 6.58 -2.52 2.65
C PRO A 590 6.13 -3.78 1.87
N VAL A 591 5.11 -4.48 2.38
CA VAL A 591 4.51 -5.70 1.83
C VAL A 591 2.97 -5.63 1.67
N THR A 592 2.34 -4.46 1.77
CA THR A 592 0.87 -4.33 1.82
C THR A 592 0.18 -4.40 0.47
N ASN A 593 0.82 -3.93 -0.60
CA ASN A 593 0.18 -3.79 -1.89
C ASN A 593 1.19 -4.01 -3.04
N MET A 594 0.66 -4.10 -4.27
CA MET A 594 1.49 -4.38 -5.45
C MET A 594 2.50 -3.26 -5.74
N TYR A 595 2.16 -2.01 -5.48
CA TYR A 595 3.08 -0.88 -5.67
C TYR A 595 4.34 -1.04 -4.82
N GLU A 596 4.22 -1.49 -3.58
CA GLU A 596 5.37 -1.70 -2.67
C GLU A 596 6.34 -2.75 -3.20
N THR A 597 5.80 -3.80 -3.84
CA THR A 597 6.61 -4.81 -4.52
C THR A 597 7.32 -4.22 -5.75
N VAL A 598 6.60 -3.43 -6.56
CA VAL A 598 7.13 -2.81 -7.80
C VAL A 598 8.26 -1.81 -7.50
N ILE A 599 8.27 -1.15 -6.34
CA ILE A 599 9.38 -0.28 -5.91
C ILE A 599 10.50 -1.04 -5.17
N PHE A 600 10.20 -2.17 -4.52
CA PHE A 600 11.20 -2.96 -3.78
C PHE A 600 12.10 -3.79 -4.72
N VAL A 601 11.53 -4.36 -5.78
CA VAL A 601 12.30 -5.10 -6.81
C VAL A 601 13.45 -4.27 -7.40
N PRO A 602 13.26 -3.05 -7.95
CA PRO A 602 14.35 -2.26 -8.48
C PRO A 602 15.39 -1.88 -7.43
N TRP A 603 14.98 -1.66 -6.17
CA TRP A 603 15.94 -1.45 -5.10
C TRP A 603 16.86 -2.66 -4.92
N VAL A 604 16.31 -3.88 -4.89
CA VAL A 604 17.11 -5.11 -4.82
C VAL A 604 18.02 -5.27 -6.04
N VAL A 605 17.52 -5.00 -7.26
CA VAL A 605 18.31 -5.03 -8.50
C VAL A 605 19.53 -4.10 -8.39
N CYS A 606 19.30 -2.85 -7.96
CA CYS A 606 20.34 -1.86 -7.77
C CYS A 606 21.36 -2.27 -6.70
N VAL A 607 20.89 -2.77 -5.55
CA VAL A 607 21.74 -3.22 -4.44
C VAL A 607 22.61 -4.41 -4.85
N LEU A 608 22.02 -5.43 -5.49
CA LEU A 608 22.76 -6.61 -5.95
C LEU A 608 23.75 -6.26 -7.06
N GLY A 609 23.34 -5.44 -8.02
CA GLY A 609 24.23 -4.95 -9.08
C GLY A 609 25.40 -4.16 -8.53
N PHE A 610 25.15 -3.25 -7.59
CA PHE A 610 26.19 -2.50 -6.90
C PHE A 610 27.12 -3.44 -6.11
N ALA A 611 26.58 -4.41 -5.37
CA ALA A 611 27.38 -5.38 -4.62
C ALA A 611 28.32 -6.20 -5.52
N PHE A 612 27.84 -6.66 -6.68
CA PHE A 612 28.67 -7.38 -7.66
C PHE A 612 29.71 -6.49 -8.34
N LEU A 613 29.36 -5.21 -8.58
CA LEU A 613 30.23 -4.21 -9.16
C LEU A 613 31.42 -3.93 -8.26
N ILE A 614 31.20 -3.62 -6.98
CA ILE A 614 32.26 -3.25 -6.02
C ILE A 614 33.04 -4.44 -5.48
N MET A 615 32.68 -5.67 -5.83
CA MET A 615 33.27 -6.88 -5.27
C MET A 615 34.82 -6.87 -5.28
N PRO A 616 35.54 -6.43 -6.34
CA PRO A 616 37.00 -6.38 -6.33
C PRO A 616 37.58 -5.47 -5.22
N LEU A 617 36.87 -4.44 -4.81
CA LEU A 617 37.28 -3.53 -3.74
C LEU A 617 37.08 -4.12 -2.35
N ILE A 618 36.08 -5.00 -2.17
CA ILE A 618 35.68 -5.49 -0.84
C ILE A 618 35.97 -6.98 -0.63
N GLU A 619 36.39 -7.74 -1.64
CA GLU A 619 36.48 -9.19 -1.58
C GLU A 619 37.42 -9.68 -0.48
N ARG A 620 38.66 -9.17 -0.46
CA ARG A 620 39.66 -9.56 0.53
C ARG A 620 39.23 -9.15 1.94
N GLY A 621 38.74 -7.92 2.11
CA GLY A 621 38.19 -7.43 3.37
C GLY A 621 36.98 -8.23 3.88
N ARG A 622 36.05 -8.60 2.99
CA ARG A 622 34.88 -9.44 3.30
C ARG A 622 35.29 -10.83 3.75
N LEU A 623 36.22 -11.47 3.06
CA LEU A 623 36.74 -12.77 3.45
C LEU A 623 37.50 -12.68 4.79
N GLY A 624 38.24 -11.60 5.02
CA GLY A 624 38.88 -11.31 6.31
C GLY A 624 37.88 -11.16 7.44
N ALA A 625 36.84 -10.35 7.27
CA ALA A 625 35.77 -10.17 8.26
C ALA A 625 35.01 -11.48 8.55
N TRP A 626 34.75 -12.28 7.52
CA TRP A 626 34.15 -13.60 7.67
C TRP A 626 35.07 -14.58 8.40
N ARG A 627 36.39 -14.51 8.16
CA ARG A 627 37.41 -15.33 8.83
C ARG A 627 37.60 -14.94 10.29
N ALA A 628 37.52 -13.64 10.61
CA ALA A 628 37.66 -13.10 11.96
C ALA A 628 36.53 -13.53 12.90
N THR A 629 35.38 -13.89 12.34
CA THR A 629 34.18 -14.30 13.10
C THR A 629 34.03 -15.81 13.26
N ALA A 630 35.08 -16.56 12.89
CA ALA A 630 35.11 -18.01 13.00
C ALA A 630 35.17 -18.48 14.45
N ILE A 631 34.48 -19.58 14.77
CA ILE A 631 34.61 -20.23 16.07
C ILE A 631 35.94 -21.01 16.12
N PRO A 632 36.80 -20.77 17.12
CA PRO A 632 38.03 -21.55 17.31
C PRO A 632 37.79 -23.07 17.31
N PHE A 633 38.72 -23.83 16.75
CA PHE A 633 38.69 -25.31 16.66
C PHE A 633 37.54 -25.93 15.85
N THR A 634 36.80 -25.13 15.09
CA THR A 634 35.79 -25.62 14.13
C THR A 634 36.30 -25.53 12.70
N TRP A 635 35.56 -26.11 11.75
CA TRP A 635 35.83 -25.97 10.32
C TRP A 635 35.80 -24.51 9.84
N GLU A 636 35.18 -23.60 10.59
CA GLU A 636 35.17 -22.17 10.27
C GLU A 636 36.56 -21.53 10.43
N ALA A 637 37.37 -22.04 11.36
CA ALA A 637 38.71 -21.57 11.63
C ALA A 637 39.74 -22.35 10.79
N SER A 638 39.46 -22.51 9.50
CA SER A 638 40.33 -23.19 8.54
C SER A 638 41.73 -22.57 8.48
N ALA A 639 42.66 -23.31 7.87
CA ALA A 639 44.02 -22.84 7.63
C ALA A 639 44.01 -21.50 6.90
N LEU A 640 44.85 -20.57 7.37
CA LEU A 640 44.96 -19.23 6.80
C LEU A 640 45.57 -19.30 5.40
N ASP A 641 44.88 -18.71 4.43
CA ASP A 641 45.41 -18.51 3.08
C ASP A 641 46.52 -17.45 3.08
N GLN A 642 47.23 -17.32 1.95
CA GLN A 642 48.32 -16.35 1.81
C GLN A 642 47.85 -14.91 2.06
N SER A 643 46.70 -14.54 1.49
CA SER A 643 46.15 -13.18 1.59
C SER A 643 45.80 -12.79 3.04
N GLN A 644 45.37 -13.75 3.86
CA GLN A 644 45.05 -13.56 5.28
C GLN A 644 46.32 -13.43 6.13
N ARG A 645 47.37 -14.18 5.82
CA ARG A 645 48.67 -14.10 6.52
C ARG A 645 49.39 -12.78 6.27
N GLU A 646 49.20 -12.22 5.08
CA GLU A 646 49.70 -10.88 4.74
C GLU A 646 48.99 -9.78 5.52
N MET A 647 47.69 -9.92 5.81
CA MET A 647 46.96 -8.96 6.65
C MET A 647 47.42 -8.99 8.10
N PHE A 648 47.37 -10.18 8.72
CA PHE A 648 47.66 -10.32 10.14
C PHE A 648 48.39 -11.63 10.44
N SER A 649 49.19 -11.60 11.52
CA SER A 649 49.86 -12.81 11.98
C SER A 649 48.86 -13.86 12.49
N PRO A 650 49.20 -15.16 12.47
CA PRO A 650 48.32 -16.21 12.98
C PRO A 650 47.85 -16.00 14.43
N GLY A 651 48.70 -15.38 15.26
CA GLY A 651 48.36 -15.03 16.64
C GLY A 651 47.22 -14.02 16.72
N VAL A 652 47.24 -12.99 15.87
CA VAL A 652 46.18 -11.96 15.83
C VAL A 652 44.87 -12.55 15.32
N TRP A 653 44.90 -13.41 14.29
CA TRP A 653 43.70 -14.14 13.84
C TRP A 653 43.09 -15.02 14.93
N SER A 654 43.93 -15.65 15.76
CA SER A 654 43.47 -16.42 16.92
C SER A 654 42.73 -15.52 17.93
N VAL A 655 43.29 -14.33 18.22
CA VAL A 655 42.65 -13.34 19.11
C VAL A 655 41.29 -12.92 18.55
N PHE A 656 41.18 -12.60 17.27
CA PHE A 656 39.88 -12.27 16.65
C PHE A 656 38.85 -13.37 16.84
N ASN A 657 39.21 -14.63 16.59
CA ASN A 657 38.29 -15.76 16.74
C ASN A 657 37.83 -15.93 18.21
N TRP A 658 38.73 -15.77 19.18
CA TRP A 658 38.39 -15.87 20.60
C TRP A 658 37.49 -14.73 21.08
N VAL A 659 37.79 -13.50 20.68
CA VAL A 659 36.92 -12.34 20.94
C VAL A 659 35.57 -12.55 20.26
N SER A 660 35.57 -13.06 19.02
CA SER A 660 34.33 -13.35 18.30
C SER A 660 33.51 -14.41 19.00
N LEU A 661 34.11 -15.48 19.52
CA LEU A 661 33.41 -16.52 20.26
C LEU A 661 32.74 -15.95 21.53
N ALA A 662 33.45 -15.10 22.27
CA ALA A 662 32.94 -14.47 23.48
C ALA A 662 31.70 -13.60 23.22
N ILE A 663 31.59 -12.99 22.03
CA ILE A 663 30.43 -12.19 21.63
C ILE A 663 29.35 -13.07 20.97
N ARG A 664 29.75 -14.00 20.11
CA ARG A 664 28.83 -14.81 19.29
C ARG A 664 28.04 -15.81 20.12
N LEU A 665 28.63 -16.42 21.15
CA LEU A 665 27.92 -17.42 21.98
C LEU A 665 26.72 -16.78 22.72
N PRO A 666 26.85 -15.64 23.42
CA PRO A 666 25.70 -14.91 23.95
C PRO A 666 24.67 -14.51 22.89
N LEU A 667 25.11 -14.06 21.71
CA LEU A 667 24.19 -13.72 20.61
C LEU A 667 23.40 -14.94 20.12
N MET A 668 24.04 -16.10 19.98
CA MET A 668 23.39 -17.35 19.58
C MET A 668 22.34 -17.78 20.62
N LEU A 669 22.71 -17.77 21.91
CA LEU A 669 21.79 -18.13 23.00
C LEU A 669 20.62 -17.13 23.10
N GLY A 670 20.91 -15.83 23.01
CA GLY A 670 19.89 -14.78 22.99
C GLY A 670 18.96 -14.91 21.79
N PHE A 671 19.48 -15.27 20.62
CA PHE A 671 18.69 -15.50 19.42
C PHE A 671 17.78 -16.73 19.57
N VAL A 672 18.26 -17.85 20.13
CA VAL A 672 17.41 -19.00 20.45
C VAL A 672 16.29 -18.61 21.41
N HIS A 673 16.62 -17.91 22.50
CA HIS A 673 15.64 -17.46 23.47
C HIS A 673 14.59 -16.54 22.83
N PHE A 674 15.01 -15.59 21.99
CA PHE A 674 14.11 -14.71 21.26
C PHE A 674 13.17 -15.48 20.31
N MET A 675 13.71 -16.44 19.55
CA MET A 675 12.93 -17.19 18.55
C MET A 675 11.98 -18.22 19.16
N THR A 676 12.33 -18.83 20.30
CA THR A 676 11.60 -20.01 20.85
C THR A 676 10.88 -19.77 22.17
N MET A 677 11.24 -18.73 22.93
CA MET A 677 10.72 -18.51 24.29
C MET A 677 10.02 -17.18 24.49
N ARG A 678 10.43 -16.11 23.78
CA ARG A 678 9.76 -14.81 23.88
C ARG A 678 8.42 -14.87 23.14
N PRO A 679 7.29 -14.72 23.84
CA PRO A 679 6.06 -14.45 23.15
C PRO A 679 6.17 -13.05 22.54
N VAL A 680 5.97 -13.00 21.25
CA VAL A 680 5.78 -11.78 20.48
C VAL A 680 4.41 -11.99 19.83
N TYR A 681 3.64 -10.95 19.49
CA TYR A 681 2.37 -11.03 18.71
C TYR A 681 1.06 -11.30 19.46
N ASP A 682 -0.05 -10.96 18.79
CA ASP A 682 -1.47 -11.06 19.18
C ASP A 682 -1.95 -12.47 19.61
N GLY A 683 -1.08 -13.49 19.55
CA GLY A 683 -1.37 -14.85 19.99
C GLY A 683 -0.58 -15.31 21.22
N ASN A 684 0.30 -14.47 21.78
CA ASN A 684 1.18 -14.81 22.91
C ASN A 684 2.02 -16.09 22.68
N ARG A 685 2.46 -16.33 21.44
CA ARG A 685 3.24 -17.51 21.01
C ARG A 685 4.66 -17.10 20.59
N PRO A 686 5.67 -17.97 20.75
CA PRO A 686 7.00 -17.73 20.21
C PRO A 686 7.01 -17.80 18.67
N ILE A 687 8.02 -17.18 18.03
CA ILE A 687 8.18 -17.17 16.56
C ILE A 687 8.28 -18.59 16.00
N ILE A 688 9.08 -19.45 16.64
CA ILE A 688 9.19 -20.88 16.36
C ILE A 688 8.73 -21.63 17.61
N ASN A 689 7.52 -22.20 17.56
CA ASN A 689 7.06 -23.12 18.58
C ASN A 689 7.60 -24.53 18.30
N LEU A 690 8.38 -25.08 19.24
CA LEU A 690 8.91 -26.45 19.18
C LEU A 690 8.10 -27.45 20.02
N THR A 691 7.09 -26.97 20.76
CA THR A 691 6.30 -27.77 21.71
C THR A 691 4.93 -28.19 21.17
N ASP A 692 4.55 -27.71 19.98
CA ASP A 692 3.25 -27.95 19.33
C ASP A 692 3.16 -29.30 18.59
N PHE A 693 4.14 -30.19 18.73
CA PHE A 693 4.19 -31.44 17.97
C PHE A 693 2.93 -32.30 18.17
N SER A 694 2.45 -32.43 19.41
CA SER A 694 1.24 -33.22 19.72
C SER A 694 0.00 -32.65 19.03
N ASP A 695 -0.14 -31.32 19.02
CA ASP A 695 -1.28 -30.63 18.40
C ASP A 695 -1.28 -30.84 16.89
N GLN A 696 -0.09 -30.74 16.27
CA GLN A 696 0.12 -30.96 14.83
C GLN A 696 -0.16 -32.41 14.42
N VAL A 697 0.20 -33.39 15.27
CA VAL A 697 -0.15 -34.81 15.03
C VAL A 697 -1.66 -35.00 15.05
N GLY A 698 -2.35 -34.39 16.02
CA GLY A 698 -3.81 -34.48 16.14
C GLY A 698 -4.55 -33.87 14.94
N ALA A 699 -4.04 -32.77 14.39
CA ALA A 699 -4.68 -32.04 13.30
C ALA A 699 -4.36 -32.59 11.89
N HIS A 700 -3.12 -33.03 11.64
CA HIS A 700 -2.63 -33.33 10.28
C HIS A 700 -1.92 -34.68 10.13
N GLY A 701 -1.77 -35.42 11.23
CA GLY A 701 -1.10 -36.72 11.25
C GLY A 701 0.42 -36.65 11.46
N VAL A 702 1.00 -37.81 11.78
CA VAL A 702 2.39 -37.93 12.27
C VAL A 702 3.44 -37.52 11.23
N VAL A 703 3.25 -37.90 9.96
CA VAL A 703 4.23 -37.60 8.90
C VAL A 703 4.36 -36.09 8.71
N TYR A 704 3.23 -35.38 8.65
CA TYR A 704 3.20 -33.93 8.54
C TYR A 704 3.92 -33.26 9.71
N ALA A 705 3.57 -33.65 10.94
CA ALA A 705 4.16 -33.08 12.15
C ALA A 705 5.67 -33.31 12.21
N LEU A 706 6.18 -34.48 11.78
CA LEU A 706 7.61 -34.78 11.73
C LEU A 706 8.35 -33.93 10.70
N VAL A 707 7.80 -33.81 9.49
CA VAL A 707 8.39 -32.98 8.43
C VAL A 707 8.43 -31.52 8.87
N PHE A 708 7.34 -31.02 9.44
CA PHE A 708 7.26 -29.63 9.85
C PHE A 708 8.20 -29.32 11.03
N LEU A 709 8.30 -30.22 12.02
CA LEU A 709 9.28 -30.11 13.09
C LEU A 709 10.70 -30.10 12.54
N LEU A 710 11.02 -30.98 11.59
CA LEU A 710 12.34 -31.01 10.94
C LEU A 710 12.65 -29.68 10.26
N VAL A 711 11.71 -29.11 9.51
CA VAL A 711 11.87 -27.79 8.88
C VAL A 711 12.13 -26.71 9.93
N LYS A 712 11.34 -26.64 11.02
CA LYS A 712 11.55 -25.69 12.12
C LYS A 712 12.94 -25.81 12.75
N VAL A 713 13.38 -27.03 13.04
CA VAL A 713 14.69 -27.31 13.64
C VAL A 713 15.82 -26.94 12.69
N LEU A 714 15.70 -27.24 11.39
CA LEU A 714 16.69 -26.87 10.38
C LEU A 714 16.78 -25.35 10.22
N VAL A 715 15.64 -24.66 10.11
CA VAL A 715 15.60 -23.20 10.01
C VAL A 715 16.22 -22.58 11.26
N LEU A 716 15.80 -23.00 12.45
CA LEU A 716 16.37 -22.50 13.70
C LEU A 716 17.87 -22.76 13.78
N GLY A 717 18.33 -23.99 13.51
CA GLY A 717 19.74 -24.37 13.59
C GLY A 717 20.62 -23.58 12.63
N LEU A 718 20.20 -23.45 11.37
CA LEU A 718 20.90 -22.67 10.36
C LEU A 718 20.91 -21.18 10.71
N SER A 719 19.79 -20.62 11.16
CA SER A 719 19.69 -19.22 11.55
C SER A 719 20.55 -18.89 12.78
N VAL A 720 20.52 -19.72 13.82
CA VAL A 720 21.35 -19.57 15.02
C VAL A 720 22.84 -19.64 14.65
N TRP A 721 23.20 -20.50 13.71
CA TRP A 721 24.58 -20.61 13.25
C TRP A 721 25.03 -19.41 12.39
N TYR A 722 24.22 -19.04 11.39
CA TYR A 722 24.60 -18.11 10.33
C TYR A 722 24.33 -16.64 10.66
N ILE A 723 23.17 -16.31 11.24
CA ILE A 723 22.75 -14.90 11.44
C ILE A 723 23.69 -14.15 12.39
N PRO A 724 24.00 -14.67 13.61
CA PRO A 724 24.95 -13.98 14.50
C PRO A 724 26.33 -13.76 13.85
N ARG A 725 26.81 -14.74 13.06
CA ARG A 725 28.07 -14.61 12.33
C ARG A 725 27.99 -13.53 11.25
N LEU A 726 26.92 -13.53 10.46
CA LEU A 726 26.70 -12.55 9.40
C LEU A 726 26.64 -11.12 9.96
N VAL A 727 25.91 -10.91 11.06
CA VAL A 727 25.83 -9.61 11.74
C VAL A 727 27.23 -9.15 12.17
N MET A 728 27.98 -10.00 12.86
CA MET A 728 29.33 -9.66 13.30
C MET A 728 30.29 -9.40 12.13
N ALA A 729 30.24 -10.22 11.08
CA ALA A 729 31.07 -10.05 9.90
C ALA A 729 30.73 -8.76 9.15
N THR A 730 29.45 -8.37 9.12
CA THR A 730 28.99 -7.11 8.51
C THR A 730 29.49 -5.89 9.30
N VAL A 731 29.45 -5.95 10.63
CA VAL A 731 29.99 -4.90 11.51
C VAL A 731 31.52 -4.80 11.37
N ALA A 732 32.22 -5.93 11.21
CA ALA A 732 33.67 -5.95 11.03
C ALA A 732 34.12 -5.55 9.61
N LEU A 733 33.24 -5.64 8.61
CA LEU A 733 33.56 -5.42 7.20
C LEU A 733 34.26 -4.08 6.92
N PRO A 734 33.80 -2.91 7.42
CA PRO A 734 34.45 -1.63 7.14
C PRO A 734 35.90 -1.58 7.67
N PHE A 735 36.16 -2.20 8.82
CA PHE A 735 37.51 -2.28 9.38
C PHE A 735 38.43 -3.11 8.49
N PHE A 736 38.00 -4.31 8.07
CA PHE A 736 38.84 -5.18 7.24
C PHE A 736 39.04 -4.62 5.82
N CYS A 737 38.03 -4.01 5.22
CA CYS A 737 38.19 -3.33 3.94
C CYS A 737 39.12 -2.11 4.05
N GLY A 738 38.95 -1.27 5.08
CA GLY A 738 39.82 -0.11 5.29
C GLY A 738 41.27 -0.51 5.58
N TYR A 739 41.47 -1.60 6.32
CA TYR A 739 42.80 -2.15 6.57
C TYR A 739 43.43 -2.71 5.29
N ASP A 740 42.68 -3.49 4.50
CA ASP A 740 43.14 -4.00 3.22
C ASP A 740 43.56 -2.87 2.27
N TRP A 741 42.77 -1.80 2.16
CA TRP A 741 43.12 -0.64 1.34
C TRP A 741 44.34 0.15 1.86
N TYR A 742 44.61 0.06 3.16
CA TYR A 742 45.77 0.71 3.77
C TYR A 742 47.07 -0.06 3.51
N ILE A 743 47.03 -1.39 3.51
CA ILE A 743 48.22 -2.24 3.31
C ILE A 743 48.50 -2.57 1.84
N ASP A 744 47.48 -2.52 0.99
CA ASP A 744 47.59 -2.91 -0.41
C ASP A 744 48.24 -1.81 -1.25
N GLN A 745 49.34 -2.15 -1.91
CA GLN A 745 50.09 -1.22 -2.77
C GLN A 745 49.46 -1.09 -4.16
N ASP A 746 48.56 -2.00 -4.55
CA ASP A 746 47.95 -2.08 -5.89
C ASP A 746 46.46 -1.69 -5.88
N LEU A 747 46.05 -0.75 -5.03
CA LEU A 747 44.65 -0.31 -4.94
C LEU A 747 44.07 0.18 -6.29
N ASP A 748 44.92 0.75 -7.14
CA ASP A 748 44.55 1.19 -8.50
C ASP A 748 44.11 0.03 -9.40
N ASP A 749 44.71 -1.17 -9.25
CA ASP A 749 44.30 -2.38 -9.99
C ASP A 749 42.90 -2.85 -9.56
N LYS A 750 42.57 -2.75 -8.26
CA LYS A 750 41.21 -3.05 -7.77
C LYS A 750 40.17 -2.10 -8.35
N PHE A 751 40.49 -0.81 -8.48
CA PHE A 751 39.64 0.16 -9.15
C PHE A 751 39.47 -0.15 -10.64
N GLU A 752 40.53 -0.61 -11.32
CA GLU A 752 40.45 -1.03 -12.72
C GLU A 752 39.59 -2.29 -12.91
N LYS A 753 39.77 -3.30 -12.04
CA LYS A 753 38.91 -4.51 -12.03
C LYS A 753 37.44 -4.18 -11.74
N THR A 754 37.18 -3.15 -10.94
CA THR A 754 35.83 -2.63 -10.70
C THR A 754 35.24 -2.00 -11.96
N TYR A 755 36.05 -1.22 -12.71
CA TYR A 755 35.66 -0.69 -14.01
C TYR A 755 35.35 -1.79 -15.04
N GLN A 756 36.13 -2.87 -15.08
CA GLN A 756 35.90 -4.03 -15.95
C GLN A 756 34.59 -4.78 -15.65
N ARG A 757 33.97 -4.52 -14.49
CA ARG A 757 32.66 -5.08 -14.09
C ARG A 757 31.48 -4.16 -14.42
N ASN A 758 31.68 -3.15 -15.27
CA ASN A 758 30.67 -2.16 -15.66
C ASN A 758 29.31 -2.72 -16.11
N TYR A 759 29.25 -3.92 -16.68
CA TYR A 759 28.00 -4.57 -17.07
C TYR A 759 27.01 -4.75 -15.92
N TYR A 760 27.49 -5.05 -14.70
CA TYR A 760 26.62 -5.08 -13.52
C TYR A 760 26.02 -3.71 -13.22
N GLY A 761 26.82 -2.64 -13.34
CA GLY A 761 26.36 -1.26 -13.16
C GLY A 761 25.32 -0.85 -14.19
N ILE A 762 25.54 -1.16 -15.47
CA ILE A 762 24.57 -0.87 -16.54
C ILE A 762 23.28 -1.64 -16.33
N ALA A 763 23.37 -2.96 -16.17
CA ALA A 763 22.19 -3.80 -16.04
C ALA A 763 21.34 -3.37 -14.85
N ALA A 764 21.98 -3.09 -13.71
CA ALA A 764 21.31 -2.66 -12.50
C ALA A 764 20.69 -1.27 -12.62
N ALA A 765 21.43 -0.29 -13.14
CA ALA A 765 20.92 1.07 -13.33
C ALA A 765 19.77 1.08 -14.35
N ALA A 766 19.94 0.44 -15.51
CA ALA A 766 18.93 0.44 -16.57
C ALA A 766 17.64 -0.29 -16.15
N CYS A 767 17.76 -1.47 -15.52
CA CYS A 767 16.61 -2.19 -15.00
C CYS A 767 15.94 -1.43 -13.84
N GLY A 768 16.74 -0.86 -12.93
CA GLY A 768 16.26 -0.03 -11.83
C GLY A 768 15.47 1.18 -12.34
N THR A 769 16.01 1.90 -13.32
CA THR A 769 15.33 3.02 -13.98
C THR A 769 14.04 2.58 -14.67
N PHE A 770 14.08 1.52 -15.47
CA PHE A 770 12.89 1.03 -16.18
C PHE A 770 11.76 0.66 -15.20
N LEU A 771 12.06 -0.07 -14.14
CA LEU A 771 11.06 -0.48 -13.17
C LEU A 771 10.56 0.69 -12.31
N LEU A 772 11.42 1.65 -11.94
CA LEU A 772 10.98 2.85 -11.22
C LEU A 772 10.20 3.82 -12.12
N CYS A 773 10.45 3.85 -13.44
CA CYS A 773 9.56 4.49 -14.42
C CYS A 773 8.18 3.85 -14.36
N VAL A 774 8.12 2.52 -14.45
CA VAL A 774 6.86 1.77 -14.38
C VAL A 774 6.16 2.05 -13.06
N ALA A 775 6.87 2.08 -11.93
CA ALA A 775 6.32 2.41 -10.62
C ALA A 775 5.73 3.83 -10.57
N SER A 776 6.34 4.79 -11.27
CA SER A 776 5.88 6.18 -11.33
C SER A 776 4.72 6.39 -12.31
N ILE A 777 4.66 5.61 -13.40
CA ILE A 777 3.67 5.77 -14.49
C ILE A 777 2.43 4.89 -14.27
N ALA A 778 2.59 3.64 -13.82
CA ALA A 778 1.47 2.71 -13.67
C ALA A 778 0.35 3.21 -12.72
N PRO A 779 0.62 3.98 -11.65
CA PRO A 779 -0.45 4.62 -10.87
C PRO A 779 -1.25 5.69 -11.64
N ILE A 780 -0.71 6.19 -12.76
CA ILE A 780 -1.31 7.25 -13.59
C ILE A 780 -2.17 6.65 -14.71
N VAL A 781 -1.85 5.43 -15.17
CA VAL A 781 -2.58 4.78 -16.26
C VAL A 781 -3.94 4.30 -15.77
N ASP A 782 -4.99 4.98 -16.20
CA ASP A 782 -6.37 4.57 -16.00
C ASP A 782 -6.80 3.59 -17.10
N THR A 783 -7.44 2.51 -16.69
CA THR A 783 -7.98 1.46 -17.58
C THR A 783 -9.50 1.59 -17.76
N GLY A 784 -10.11 2.65 -17.21
CA GLY A 784 -11.54 2.94 -17.31
C GLY A 784 -12.40 2.27 -16.23
N SER A 785 -11.82 1.36 -15.43
CA SER A 785 -12.50 0.74 -14.27
C SER A 785 -11.71 0.87 -12.96
N SER A 786 -10.39 1.01 -13.03
CA SER A 786 -9.49 1.15 -11.89
C SER A 786 -8.05 1.48 -12.34
N ARG A 787 -7.24 2.02 -11.44
CA ARG A 787 -5.80 2.25 -11.70
C ARG A 787 -5.01 0.96 -11.60
N VAL A 788 -3.93 0.87 -12.37
CA VAL A 788 -3.07 -0.33 -12.39
C VAL A 788 -2.37 -0.58 -11.04
N LEU A 789 -1.94 0.48 -10.34
CA LEU A 789 -1.28 0.39 -9.03
C LEU A 789 -1.84 1.42 -8.04
N ASN A 790 -2.08 1.00 -6.80
CA ASN A 790 -2.44 1.88 -5.68
C ASN A 790 -1.18 2.28 -4.89
N THR A 791 -0.87 3.58 -4.84
CA THR A 791 0.28 4.15 -4.10
C THR A 791 -0.01 4.39 -2.63
N GLU A 792 -1.27 4.32 -2.23
CA GLU A 792 -1.75 4.71 -0.91
C GLU A 792 -1.43 3.65 0.15
N PHE A 793 -1.20 4.15 1.37
CA PHE A 793 -1.10 3.30 2.56
C PHE A 793 -2.48 2.73 2.92
N SER A 794 -2.59 1.41 2.93
CA SER A 794 -3.81 0.67 3.28
C SER A 794 -3.63 -0.06 4.63
N PRO A 795 -4.70 -0.23 5.42
CA PRO A 795 -4.66 -1.10 6.60
C PRO A 795 -4.31 -2.54 6.19
N LEU A 796 -3.51 -3.23 7.01
CA LEU A 796 -3.30 -4.66 6.84
C LEU A 796 -4.59 -5.43 7.13
N GLN A 797 -4.89 -6.39 6.24
CA GLN A 797 -5.89 -7.43 6.52
C GLN A 797 -5.58 -8.09 7.86
N PRO A 798 -6.58 -8.45 8.68
CA PRO A 798 -6.35 -9.03 10.01
C PRO A 798 -5.36 -10.20 10.02
N VAL A 799 -5.45 -11.09 9.03
CA VAL A 799 -4.54 -12.24 8.86
C VAL A 799 -3.08 -11.83 8.54
N LEU A 800 -2.87 -10.67 7.92
CA LEU A 800 -1.54 -10.14 7.58
C LEU A 800 -0.89 -9.38 8.74
N ARG A 801 -1.61 -9.17 9.85
CA ARG A 801 -1.08 -8.51 11.06
C ARG A 801 -0.01 -9.37 11.78
N SER A 802 0.10 -10.67 11.47
CA SER A 802 1.16 -11.55 11.98
C SER A 802 2.50 -11.29 11.26
N ASN A 803 3.26 -10.33 11.78
CA ASN A 803 4.16 -9.50 10.98
C ASN A 803 5.60 -10.01 10.75
N VAL A 804 6.08 -11.09 11.40
CA VAL A 804 7.48 -11.54 11.18
C VAL A 804 7.62 -12.53 10.03
N TRP A 805 6.86 -13.62 10.05
CA TRP A 805 6.96 -14.64 8.99
C TRP A 805 6.55 -14.09 7.62
N LEU A 806 5.46 -13.30 7.58
CA LEU A 806 5.01 -12.64 6.37
C LEU A 806 6.10 -11.70 5.83
N THR A 807 6.64 -10.82 6.68
CA THR A 807 7.67 -9.85 6.28
C THR A 807 8.89 -10.54 5.72
N ILE A 808 9.46 -11.51 6.44
CA ILE A 808 10.70 -12.17 5.99
C ILE A 808 10.43 -12.99 4.73
N HIS A 809 9.29 -13.68 4.64
CA HIS A 809 8.89 -14.41 3.44
C HIS A 809 8.79 -13.49 2.22
N VAL A 810 7.96 -12.44 2.30
CA VAL A 810 7.67 -11.57 1.16
C VAL A 810 8.91 -10.80 0.73
N LEU A 811 9.69 -10.25 1.66
CA LEU A 811 10.93 -9.56 1.30
C LEU A 811 11.94 -10.51 0.65
N THR A 812 12.05 -11.76 1.13
CA THR A 812 12.97 -12.75 0.55
C THR A 812 12.53 -13.21 -0.85
N ILE A 813 11.25 -13.52 -1.03
CA ILE A 813 10.73 -13.98 -2.33
C ILE A 813 10.80 -12.85 -3.38
N VAL A 814 10.47 -11.61 -3.00
CA VAL A 814 10.58 -10.46 -3.91
C VAL A 814 12.03 -10.10 -4.20
N ALA A 815 12.95 -10.28 -3.23
CA ALA A 815 14.38 -10.12 -3.50
C ALA A 815 14.90 -11.14 -4.53
N SER A 816 14.33 -12.35 -4.56
CA SER A 816 14.63 -13.33 -5.63
C SER A 816 14.22 -12.82 -7.02
N TYR A 817 13.10 -12.08 -7.11
CA TYR A 817 12.67 -11.46 -8.36
C TYR A 817 13.66 -10.39 -8.80
N GLY A 818 14.18 -9.59 -7.86
CA GLY A 818 15.25 -8.63 -8.14
C GLY A 818 16.53 -9.29 -8.67
N ALA A 819 16.96 -10.40 -8.07
CA ALA A 819 18.11 -11.16 -8.57
C ALA A 819 17.86 -11.74 -9.98
N GLY A 820 16.66 -12.27 -10.22
CA GLY A 820 16.24 -12.76 -11.54
C GLY A 820 16.20 -11.68 -12.61
N ILE A 821 15.75 -10.48 -12.25
CA ILE A 821 15.73 -9.30 -13.15
C ILE A 821 17.14 -8.79 -13.44
N LEU A 822 18.05 -8.82 -12.46
CA LEU A 822 19.45 -8.50 -12.72
C LEU A 822 20.05 -9.48 -13.75
N ALA A 823 19.77 -10.79 -13.60
CA ALA A 823 20.17 -11.80 -14.58
C ALA A 823 19.55 -11.55 -15.97
N TRP A 824 18.28 -11.14 -16.01
CA TRP A 824 17.59 -10.77 -17.25
C TRP A 824 18.22 -9.54 -17.92
N GLY A 825 18.55 -8.49 -17.16
CA GLY A 825 19.23 -7.29 -17.67
C GLY A 825 20.62 -7.61 -18.23
N LEU A 826 21.40 -8.42 -17.53
CA LEU A 826 22.69 -8.93 -18.03
C LEU A 826 22.51 -9.80 -19.29
N GLY A 827 21.46 -10.62 -19.33
CA GLY A 827 21.10 -11.42 -20.49
C GLY A 827 20.78 -10.56 -21.71
N TRP A 828 20.05 -9.46 -21.54
CA TRP A 828 19.77 -8.51 -22.61
C TRP A 828 20.99 -7.78 -23.13
N LEU A 829 21.93 -7.41 -22.24
CA LEU A 829 23.23 -6.90 -22.68
C LEU A 829 23.95 -7.94 -23.54
N ALA A 830 23.94 -9.22 -23.13
CA ALA A 830 24.55 -10.29 -23.91
C ALA A 830 23.86 -10.49 -25.26
N LEU A 831 22.53 -10.50 -25.30
CA LEU A 831 21.75 -10.58 -26.54
C LEU A 831 22.06 -9.43 -27.50
N GLY A 832 22.30 -8.22 -26.98
CA GLY A 832 22.77 -7.07 -27.76
C GLY A 832 24.09 -7.37 -28.48
N TYR A 833 25.06 -7.96 -27.79
CA TYR A 833 26.32 -8.40 -28.40
C TYR A 833 26.13 -9.55 -29.39
N TYR A 834 25.23 -10.52 -29.11
CA TYR A 834 24.91 -11.57 -30.08
C TYR A 834 24.25 -11.05 -31.36
N MET A 835 23.47 -9.97 -31.27
CA MET A 835 22.78 -9.36 -32.40
C MET A 835 23.70 -8.47 -33.24
N PHE A 836 24.40 -7.54 -32.58
CA PHE A 836 25.10 -6.42 -33.23
C PHE A 836 26.62 -6.54 -33.16
N GLY A 837 27.16 -7.45 -32.34
CA GLY A 837 28.59 -7.62 -32.16
C GLY A 837 29.26 -8.27 -33.37
N LYS A 838 30.56 -7.99 -33.53
CA LYS A 838 31.39 -8.62 -34.56
C LYS A 838 31.73 -10.04 -34.13
N TYR A 839 31.29 -11.01 -34.92
CA TYR A 839 31.68 -12.39 -34.72
C TYR A 839 33.15 -12.55 -35.09
N ARG A 840 33.87 -13.31 -34.26
CA ARG A 840 35.32 -13.53 -34.39
C ARG A 840 35.58 -14.81 -35.15
N ALA A 841 36.69 -14.86 -35.85
CA ALA A 841 37.03 -16.03 -36.62
C ALA A 841 37.24 -17.28 -35.75
N PRO A 842 37.03 -18.48 -36.32
CA PRO A 842 37.38 -19.72 -35.64
C PRO A 842 38.89 -19.81 -35.40
N VAL A 843 39.25 -20.48 -34.30
CA VAL A 843 40.65 -20.74 -33.93
C VAL A 843 40.97 -22.19 -34.27
N VAL A 844 42.06 -22.41 -34.99
CA VAL A 844 42.64 -23.74 -35.15
C VAL A 844 43.72 -23.90 -34.08
N ALA A 845 43.49 -24.78 -33.11
CA ALA A 845 44.49 -25.12 -32.11
C ALA A 845 45.44 -26.18 -32.69
N SER A 846 46.66 -25.77 -33.07
CA SER A 846 47.76 -26.70 -33.37
C SER A 846 48.53 -27.00 -32.10
N THR A 847 48.41 -28.22 -31.55
CA THR A 847 49.19 -28.65 -30.38
C THR A 847 50.54 -29.20 -30.82
N LEU A 848 51.64 -28.70 -30.24
CA LEU A 848 53.02 -29.15 -30.52
C LEU A 848 53.34 -30.60 -30.06
N ASN A 849 52.40 -31.31 -29.44
CA ASN A 849 52.54 -32.70 -29.03
C ASN A 849 51.26 -33.49 -29.34
N GLU A 850 51.26 -34.25 -30.43
CA GLU A 850 50.14 -35.08 -30.92
C GLU A 850 49.77 -36.29 -30.02
N GLY A 851 50.21 -36.35 -28.75
CA GLY A 851 50.13 -37.56 -27.92
C GLY A 851 49.12 -37.58 -26.77
N LEU A 852 48.47 -36.45 -26.42
CA LEU A 852 47.74 -36.32 -25.14
C LEU A 852 46.33 -35.69 -25.24
N ALA A 853 45.73 -35.62 -26.43
CA ALA A 853 44.37 -35.08 -26.57
C ALA A 853 43.30 -36.06 -26.00
N PRO A 854 42.32 -35.58 -25.19
CA PRO A 854 41.22 -36.41 -24.72
C PRO A 854 40.35 -36.92 -25.88
N ALA A 855 39.98 -38.20 -25.85
CA ALA A 855 39.25 -38.92 -26.91
C ALA A 855 37.82 -38.42 -27.24
N HIS A 856 37.39 -37.28 -26.70
CA HIS A 856 36.09 -36.66 -26.95
C HIS A 856 36.16 -35.25 -27.56
N ALA A 857 37.36 -34.77 -27.89
CA ALA A 857 37.50 -33.59 -28.75
C ALA A 857 36.97 -33.93 -30.15
N HIS A 858 35.69 -33.64 -30.37
CA HIS A 858 35.12 -33.63 -31.72
C HIS A 858 35.95 -32.62 -32.54
N GLY A 859 36.36 -33.00 -33.75
CA GLY A 859 37.35 -32.29 -34.58
C GLY A 859 37.10 -30.77 -34.75
N PRO A 860 38.06 -30.02 -35.32
CA PRO A 860 38.06 -28.56 -35.29
C PRO A 860 36.73 -27.99 -35.81
N GLN A 861 35.92 -27.45 -34.90
CA GLN A 861 34.68 -26.77 -35.25
C GLN A 861 35.03 -25.40 -35.85
N MET A 862 35.14 -25.36 -37.18
CA MET A 862 35.32 -24.13 -37.96
C MET A 862 34.01 -23.35 -38.02
N SER A 863 33.62 -22.71 -36.92
CA SER A 863 32.47 -21.78 -36.87
C SER A 863 32.88 -20.47 -36.22
N TYR A 864 32.36 -19.36 -36.75
CA TYR A 864 32.60 -18.04 -36.16
C TYR A 864 32.16 -18.00 -34.69
N ARG A 865 33.05 -17.50 -33.82
CA ARG A 865 32.84 -17.38 -32.38
C ARG A 865 32.09 -16.09 -32.06
N PRO A 866 31.23 -16.08 -31.03
CA PRO A 866 30.59 -14.85 -30.58
C PRO A 866 31.61 -13.85 -29.99
N PRO A 867 31.21 -12.57 -29.84
CA PRO A 867 32.01 -11.55 -29.16
C PRO A 867 32.48 -12.00 -27.76
N GLU A 868 33.64 -11.53 -27.32
CA GLU A 868 34.26 -11.93 -26.04
C GLU A 868 33.40 -11.58 -24.83
N GLU A 869 32.71 -10.45 -24.93
CA GLU A 869 31.81 -9.91 -23.93
C GLU A 869 30.70 -10.91 -23.58
N CYS A 870 30.28 -11.74 -24.54
CA CYS A 870 29.28 -12.78 -24.31
C CYS A 870 29.74 -13.85 -23.30
N PHE A 871 31.05 -14.10 -23.21
CA PHE A 871 31.60 -15.02 -22.23
C PHE A 871 31.50 -14.44 -20.82
N THR A 872 31.98 -13.20 -20.64
CA THR A 872 31.91 -12.48 -19.37
C THR A 872 30.48 -12.31 -18.90
N LEU A 873 29.57 -11.86 -19.77
CA LEU A 873 28.16 -11.69 -19.45
C LEU A 873 27.48 -13.01 -19.12
N GLY A 874 27.84 -14.11 -19.81
CA GLY A 874 27.37 -15.45 -19.46
C GLY A 874 27.74 -15.82 -18.02
N GLN A 875 29.00 -15.61 -17.62
CA GLN A 875 29.44 -15.89 -16.25
C GLN A 875 28.73 -15.01 -15.21
N GLN A 876 28.49 -13.74 -15.54
CA GLN A 876 27.74 -12.82 -14.67
C GLN A 876 26.26 -13.23 -14.53
N CYS A 877 25.62 -13.65 -15.62
CA CYS A 877 24.26 -14.22 -15.59
C CYS A 877 24.20 -15.44 -14.67
N TYR A 878 25.19 -16.34 -14.75
CA TYR A 878 25.26 -17.53 -13.90
C TYR A 878 25.27 -17.15 -12.41
N ARG A 879 26.11 -16.18 -12.03
CA ARG A 879 26.20 -15.71 -10.63
C ARG A 879 24.89 -15.07 -10.15
N ALA A 880 24.25 -14.25 -10.98
CA ALA A 880 22.96 -13.65 -10.64
C ALA A 880 21.85 -14.71 -10.48
N ILE A 881 21.83 -15.73 -11.35
CA ILE A 881 20.88 -16.86 -11.25
C ILE A 881 21.10 -17.66 -9.95
N GLN A 882 22.35 -17.89 -9.52
CA GLN A 882 22.64 -18.58 -8.26
C GLN A 882 22.00 -17.86 -7.06
N VAL A 883 22.09 -16.53 -7.03
CA VAL A 883 21.44 -15.71 -5.99
C VAL A 883 19.92 -15.80 -6.09
N ALA A 884 19.37 -15.75 -7.31
CA ALA A 884 17.93 -15.91 -7.53
C ALA A 884 17.41 -17.24 -6.98
N VAL A 885 18.08 -18.36 -7.29
CA VAL A 885 17.71 -19.69 -6.77
C VAL A 885 17.77 -19.75 -5.24
N LEU A 886 18.85 -19.22 -4.65
CA LEU A 886 19.01 -19.22 -3.18
C LEU A 886 17.85 -18.48 -2.50
N LEU A 887 17.54 -17.27 -2.96
CA LEU A 887 16.46 -16.45 -2.40
C LEU A 887 15.08 -17.04 -2.70
N LEU A 888 14.87 -17.59 -3.89
CA LEU A 888 13.60 -18.19 -4.29
C LEU A 888 13.29 -19.45 -3.49
N ALA A 889 14.27 -20.33 -3.30
CA ALA A 889 14.14 -21.53 -2.48
C ALA A 889 13.87 -21.16 -1.00
N THR A 890 14.67 -20.24 -0.45
CA THR A 890 14.51 -19.76 0.92
C THR A 890 13.14 -19.10 1.12
N GLY A 891 12.74 -18.22 0.21
CA GLY A 891 11.44 -17.56 0.20
C GLY A 891 10.30 -18.57 0.16
N THR A 892 10.38 -19.60 -0.68
CA THR A 892 9.34 -20.65 -0.79
C THR A 892 9.18 -21.41 0.54
N ILE A 893 10.28 -21.78 1.20
CA ILE A 893 10.25 -22.46 2.51
C ILE A 893 9.65 -21.55 3.59
N LEU A 894 10.08 -20.28 3.65
CA LEU A 894 9.54 -19.31 4.59
C LEU A 894 8.05 -19.05 4.37
N GLY A 895 7.59 -19.13 3.12
CA GLY A 895 6.18 -19.02 2.75
C GLY A 895 5.35 -20.16 3.34
N GLY A 896 5.86 -21.39 3.29
CA GLY A 896 5.20 -22.53 3.93
C GLY A 896 5.10 -22.40 5.45
N ILE A 897 6.12 -21.85 6.12
CA ILE A 897 6.07 -21.58 7.57
C ILE A 897 5.00 -20.52 7.87
N TRP A 898 4.97 -19.43 7.10
CA TRP A 898 3.94 -18.41 7.26
C TRP A 898 2.52 -18.95 6.99
N ALA A 899 2.36 -19.82 5.99
CA ALA A 899 1.09 -20.45 5.66
C ALA A 899 0.59 -21.35 6.80
N ASP A 900 1.47 -22.09 7.46
CA ASP A 900 1.10 -22.90 8.63
C ASP A 900 0.61 -22.02 9.79
N VAL A 901 1.35 -20.94 10.08
CA VAL A 901 0.99 -19.99 11.14
C VAL A 901 -0.36 -19.30 10.86
N SER A 902 -0.69 -19.05 9.59
CA SER A 902 -1.87 -18.27 9.20
C SER A 902 -3.11 -19.13 8.91
N TRP A 903 -2.92 -20.31 8.31
CA TRP A 903 -3.99 -21.17 7.79
C TRP A 903 -4.02 -22.56 8.43
N GLY A 904 -3.08 -22.85 9.34
CA GLY A 904 -2.94 -24.18 9.94
C GLY A 904 -2.44 -25.24 8.96
N ARG A 905 -1.77 -24.86 7.85
CA ARG A 905 -1.13 -25.81 6.93
C ARG A 905 0.12 -25.24 6.24
N PHE A 906 1.17 -26.06 6.16
CA PHE A 906 2.46 -25.71 5.56
C PHE A 906 2.41 -25.61 4.04
N TRP A 907 1.55 -26.41 3.39
CA TRP A 907 1.37 -26.42 1.93
C TRP A 907 -0.01 -26.98 1.58
N GLY A 908 -0.60 -26.50 0.49
CA GLY A 908 -1.95 -26.89 0.06
C GLY A 908 -2.22 -26.73 -1.43
N TRP A 909 -1.17 -26.64 -2.25
CA TRP A 909 -1.24 -26.69 -3.71
C TRP A 909 -2.12 -25.60 -4.34
N ASP A 910 -2.24 -24.46 -3.66
CA ASP A 910 -2.92 -23.33 -4.28
C ASP A 910 -2.08 -22.75 -5.44
N PRO A 911 -2.70 -22.01 -6.37
CA PRO A 911 -1.99 -21.54 -7.56
C PRO A 911 -0.72 -20.71 -7.27
N LYS A 912 -0.66 -19.97 -6.15
CA LYS A 912 0.55 -19.21 -5.80
C LYS A 912 1.66 -20.12 -5.32
N GLU A 913 1.35 -21.07 -4.44
CA GLU A 913 2.28 -22.10 -3.98
C GLU A 913 2.83 -22.93 -5.16
N VAL A 914 1.96 -23.37 -6.08
CA VAL A 914 2.36 -24.14 -7.27
C VAL A 914 3.29 -23.35 -8.18
N TRP A 915 2.96 -22.09 -8.47
CA TRP A 915 3.78 -21.27 -9.34
C TRP A 915 5.13 -20.91 -8.71
N ALA A 916 5.19 -20.69 -7.39
CA ALA A 916 6.47 -20.56 -6.69
C ALA A 916 7.36 -21.80 -6.89
N LEU A 917 6.80 -23.01 -6.79
CA LEU A 917 7.52 -24.25 -7.06
C LEU A 917 7.94 -24.37 -8.54
N VAL A 918 7.06 -24.06 -9.49
CA VAL A 918 7.37 -24.08 -10.93
C VAL A 918 8.54 -23.15 -11.26
N THR A 919 8.51 -21.91 -10.77
CA THR A 919 9.60 -20.94 -10.97
C THR A 919 10.90 -21.46 -10.37
N LEU A 920 10.85 -22.06 -9.16
CA LEU A 920 12.03 -22.65 -8.54
C LEU A 920 12.63 -23.77 -9.37
N LEU A 921 11.79 -24.71 -9.85
CA LEU A 921 12.25 -25.83 -10.66
C LEU A 921 12.86 -25.37 -12.00
N ILE A 922 12.29 -24.34 -12.64
CA ILE A 922 12.84 -23.76 -13.87
C ILE A 922 14.25 -23.21 -13.63
N TYR A 923 14.42 -22.40 -12.58
CA TYR A 923 15.73 -21.81 -12.28
C TYR A 923 16.77 -22.86 -11.86
N VAL A 924 16.38 -23.88 -11.09
CA VAL A 924 17.23 -25.02 -10.75
C VAL A 924 17.61 -25.82 -12.00
N ALA A 925 16.67 -26.05 -12.92
CA ALA A 925 16.94 -26.74 -14.17
C ALA A 925 17.95 -25.97 -15.05
N ILE A 926 17.88 -24.64 -15.09
CA ILE A 926 18.87 -23.80 -15.80
C ILE A 926 20.26 -23.95 -15.19
N LEU A 927 20.39 -23.88 -13.85
CA LEU A 927 21.68 -24.08 -13.18
C LEU A 927 22.22 -25.49 -13.40
N HIS A 928 21.35 -26.50 -13.31
CA HIS A 928 21.74 -27.90 -13.53
C HIS A 928 22.17 -28.14 -14.97
N ALA A 929 21.46 -27.57 -15.95
CA ALA A 929 21.83 -27.65 -17.36
C ALA A 929 23.20 -27.00 -17.64
N ARG A 930 23.54 -25.90 -16.95
CA ARG A 930 24.89 -25.32 -17.03
C ARG A 930 25.94 -26.22 -16.39
N PHE A 931 25.66 -26.75 -15.20
CA PHE A 931 26.58 -27.65 -14.48
C PHE A 931 26.83 -28.96 -15.26
N ALA A 932 25.80 -29.54 -15.87
CA ALA A 932 25.88 -30.75 -16.68
C ALA A 932 26.49 -30.53 -18.08
N GLY A 933 26.84 -29.30 -18.43
CA GLY A 933 27.41 -28.95 -19.74
C GLY A 933 26.40 -28.87 -20.89
N TRP A 934 25.09 -28.95 -20.62
CA TRP A 934 24.05 -28.83 -21.62
C TRP A 934 23.90 -27.39 -22.13
N PHE A 935 24.12 -26.41 -21.26
CA PHE A 935 24.02 -24.99 -21.60
C PHE A 935 25.39 -24.32 -21.75
N ASN A 936 25.69 -23.89 -22.98
CA ASN A 936 26.73 -22.92 -23.26
C ASN A 936 26.30 -21.50 -22.84
N ASN A 937 27.14 -20.49 -23.09
CA ASN A 937 26.84 -19.10 -22.68
C ASN A 937 25.55 -18.56 -23.31
N PHE A 938 25.27 -18.91 -24.58
CA PHE A 938 24.02 -18.52 -25.24
C PHE A 938 22.81 -19.22 -24.61
N GLY A 939 22.90 -20.52 -24.32
CA GLY A 939 21.84 -21.26 -23.61
C GLY A 939 21.55 -20.71 -22.22
N LEU A 940 22.58 -20.25 -21.51
CA LEU A 940 22.42 -19.58 -20.23
C LEU A 940 21.70 -18.22 -20.36
N VAL A 941 22.02 -17.44 -21.39
CA VAL A 941 21.33 -16.17 -21.71
C VAL A 941 19.87 -16.41 -22.09
N VAL A 942 19.57 -17.45 -22.88
CA VAL A 942 18.19 -17.90 -23.13
C VAL A 942 17.50 -18.25 -21.81
N GLY A 943 18.21 -18.93 -20.92
CA GLY A 943 17.74 -19.27 -19.58
C GLY A 943 17.31 -18.06 -18.75
N THR A 944 17.96 -16.88 -18.88
CA THR A 944 17.54 -15.69 -18.14
C THR A 944 16.19 -15.16 -18.61
N ILE A 945 15.87 -15.26 -19.91
CA ILE A 945 14.56 -14.89 -20.47
C ILE A 945 13.46 -15.86 -20.01
N ILE A 946 13.75 -17.17 -20.01
CA ILE A 946 12.83 -18.20 -19.50
C ILE A 946 12.57 -18.00 -18.01
N GLY A 947 13.63 -17.83 -17.22
CA GLY A 947 13.54 -17.60 -15.79
C GLY A 947 12.73 -16.34 -15.45
N PHE A 948 13.02 -15.22 -16.12
CA PHE A 948 12.25 -13.99 -15.94
C PHE A 948 10.78 -14.14 -16.33
N SER A 949 10.48 -14.82 -17.45
CA SER A 949 9.10 -15.11 -17.86
C SER A 949 8.35 -15.91 -16.78
N SER A 950 9.03 -16.86 -16.13
CA SER A 950 8.43 -17.63 -15.03
C SER A 950 8.17 -16.78 -13.77
N ILE A 951 9.04 -15.80 -13.46
CA ILE A 951 8.80 -14.83 -12.37
C ILE A 951 7.56 -13.99 -12.67
N VAL A 952 7.43 -13.48 -13.91
CA VAL A 952 6.24 -12.71 -14.33
C VAL A 952 4.98 -13.57 -14.21
N GLY A 953 5.05 -14.86 -14.55
CA GLY A 953 3.97 -15.83 -14.35
C GLY A 953 3.54 -15.95 -12.88
N SER A 954 4.49 -16.14 -11.97
CA SER A 954 4.23 -16.30 -10.53
C SER A 954 3.75 -15.02 -9.85
N TRP A 955 4.39 -13.90 -10.19
CA TRP A 955 4.12 -12.60 -9.59
C TRP A 955 2.83 -11.97 -10.13
N TYR A 956 2.71 -11.88 -11.45
CA TYR A 956 1.61 -11.20 -12.13
C TYR A 956 0.58 -12.18 -12.70
N GLY A 957 1.01 -13.24 -13.38
CA GLY A 957 0.10 -14.18 -14.04
C GLY A 957 -0.92 -14.85 -13.10
N VAL A 958 -0.51 -15.24 -11.90
CA VAL A 958 -1.45 -15.84 -10.93
C VAL A 958 -2.46 -14.83 -10.40
N ASN A 959 -2.06 -13.57 -10.22
CA ASN A 959 -2.92 -12.52 -9.66
C ASN A 959 -3.91 -11.94 -10.68
N PHE A 960 -3.55 -11.91 -11.98
CA PHE A 960 -4.28 -11.16 -13.00
C PHE A 960 -4.71 -12.00 -14.20
N LEU A 961 -3.88 -12.92 -14.68
CA LEU A 961 -4.19 -13.74 -15.86
C LEU A 961 -5.11 -14.93 -15.52
N LEU A 962 -4.85 -15.65 -14.43
CA LEU A 962 -5.68 -16.79 -14.03
C LEU A 962 -7.15 -16.43 -13.73
N PRO A 963 -7.46 -15.32 -13.03
CA PRO A 963 -8.85 -14.89 -12.85
C PRO A 963 -9.55 -14.60 -14.19
N LEU A 964 -8.84 -14.00 -15.16
CA LEU A 964 -9.36 -13.70 -16.50
C LEU A 964 -9.77 -14.97 -17.28
N PHE A 965 -9.06 -16.09 -17.11
CA PHE A 965 -9.41 -17.36 -17.74
C PHE A 965 -10.47 -18.17 -16.96
N LYS A 966 -10.68 -17.89 -15.66
CA LYS A 966 -11.61 -18.63 -14.79
C LYS A 966 -12.93 -17.91 -14.50
N GLY A 967 -13.07 -16.62 -14.84
CA GLY A 967 -14.32 -15.87 -14.66
C GLY A 967 -14.67 -15.52 -13.20
N GLY A 968 -13.70 -15.19 -12.35
CA GLY A 968 -13.94 -14.81 -10.95
C GLY A 968 -12.88 -13.86 -10.37
N ASP A 969 -13.13 -13.27 -9.18
CA ASP A 969 -12.39 -12.11 -8.66
C ASP A 969 -11.23 -12.42 -7.68
N ALA A 970 -10.84 -13.68 -7.44
CA ALA A 970 -9.61 -14.00 -6.72
C ALA A 970 -9.13 -15.44 -6.95
N VAL A 971 -7.82 -15.65 -7.11
CA VAL A 971 -7.21 -16.97 -7.30
C VAL A 971 -6.35 -17.33 -6.09
N GLY A 972 -7.03 -17.71 -4.99
CA GLY A 972 -6.42 -18.33 -3.81
C GLY A 972 -6.20 -17.42 -2.59
N LEU A 973 -5.96 -18.05 -1.44
CA LEU A 973 -5.78 -17.44 -0.11
C LEU A 973 -4.57 -16.48 -0.02
N HIS A 974 -3.70 -16.49 -1.02
CA HIS A 974 -2.47 -15.71 -1.10
C HIS A 974 -2.57 -14.45 -1.97
N SER A 975 -3.77 -14.18 -2.51
CA SER A 975 -4.01 -13.08 -3.46
C SER A 975 -4.52 -11.83 -2.76
N TYR A 976 -3.63 -11.05 -2.16
CA TYR A 976 -3.97 -9.80 -1.47
C TYR A 976 -3.69 -8.53 -2.30
N GLY A 977 -2.97 -8.68 -3.41
CA GLY A 977 -2.66 -7.59 -4.34
C GLY A 977 -3.50 -7.68 -5.59
N SER A 978 -4.71 -7.13 -5.57
CA SER A 978 -5.51 -6.87 -6.79
C SER A 978 -5.16 -5.48 -7.32
N GLY A 979 -4.51 -5.43 -8.48
CA GLY A 979 -4.38 -4.24 -9.33
C GLY A 979 -5.56 -4.09 -10.30
N GLY A 980 -5.65 -2.98 -11.01
CA GLY A 980 -6.75 -2.72 -11.93
C GLY A 980 -6.77 -3.62 -13.17
N LYS A 981 -7.98 -4.06 -13.56
CA LYS A 981 -8.28 -4.84 -14.77
C LYS A 981 -7.83 -4.04 -16.00
N GLY A 982 -6.94 -4.57 -16.84
CA GLY A 982 -6.48 -3.93 -18.10
C GLY A 982 -4.95 -3.87 -18.29
N SER A 983 -4.17 -4.07 -17.23
CA SER A 983 -2.71 -4.12 -17.33
C SER A 983 -2.17 -5.43 -17.94
N GLU A 984 -3.01 -6.44 -18.08
CA GLU A 984 -2.63 -7.80 -18.48
C GLU A 984 -2.10 -7.82 -19.91
N ILE A 985 -2.72 -7.04 -20.79
CA ILE A 985 -2.34 -6.92 -22.20
C ILE A 985 -0.95 -6.30 -22.32
N MET A 986 -0.64 -5.28 -21.51
CA MET A 986 0.69 -4.63 -21.52
C MET A 986 1.77 -5.60 -21.06
N VAL A 987 1.53 -6.35 -19.99
CA VAL A 987 2.49 -7.35 -19.48
C VAL A 987 2.66 -8.50 -20.46
N MET A 988 1.57 -9.03 -21.04
CA MET A 988 1.64 -10.09 -22.05
C MET A 988 2.36 -9.62 -23.31
N GLY A 989 2.08 -8.40 -23.79
CA GLY A 989 2.77 -7.79 -24.92
C GLY A 989 4.26 -7.62 -24.67
N PHE A 990 4.64 -7.18 -23.45
CA PHE A 990 6.04 -7.08 -23.04
C PHE A 990 6.73 -8.46 -23.03
N VAL A 991 6.11 -9.48 -22.45
CA VAL A 991 6.67 -10.85 -22.45
C VAL A 991 6.80 -11.37 -23.89
N ALA A 992 5.75 -11.22 -24.72
CA ALA A 992 5.79 -11.63 -26.12
C ALA A 992 6.92 -10.93 -26.90
N ALA A 993 7.12 -9.62 -26.69
CA ALA A 993 8.22 -8.88 -27.30
C ALA A 993 9.60 -9.42 -26.91
N ASN A 994 9.79 -9.86 -25.65
CA ASN A 994 11.02 -10.51 -25.21
C ASN A 994 11.29 -11.81 -25.99
N TRP A 995 10.26 -12.65 -26.15
CA TRP A 995 10.39 -13.92 -26.89
C TRP A 995 10.63 -13.73 -28.38
N VAL A 996 9.94 -12.77 -29.00
CA VAL A 996 10.14 -12.43 -30.42
C VAL A 996 11.56 -11.93 -30.66
N ALA A 997 12.04 -11.00 -29.83
CA ALA A 997 13.41 -10.49 -29.92
C ALA A 997 14.45 -11.60 -29.70
N LEU A 998 14.25 -12.48 -28.72
CA LEU A 998 15.10 -13.66 -28.53
C LEU A 998 15.12 -14.55 -29.78
N GLY A 999 13.97 -14.75 -30.42
CA GLY A 999 13.85 -15.50 -31.68
C GLY A 999 14.71 -14.89 -32.80
N PHE A 1000 14.68 -13.57 -32.97
CA PHE A 1000 15.54 -12.87 -33.94
C PHE A 1000 17.03 -13.03 -33.64
N VAL A 1001 17.44 -12.90 -32.37
CA VAL A 1001 18.85 -13.06 -31.97
C VAL A 1001 19.30 -14.52 -32.17
N ALA A 1002 18.46 -15.48 -31.79
CA ALA A 1002 18.73 -16.90 -31.99
C ALA A 1002 18.89 -17.22 -33.48
N LEU A 1003 18.03 -16.68 -34.35
CA LEU A 1003 18.16 -16.82 -35.80
C LEU A 1003 19.49 -16.25 -36.28
N ARG A 1004 19.85 -15.02 -35.87
CA ARG A 1004 21.13 -14.38 -36.23
C ARG A 1004 22.35 -15.20 -35.81
N PHE A 1005 22.30 -15.78 -34.61
CA PHE A 1005 23.35 -16.63 -34.05
C PHE A 1005 23.45 -17.99 -34.76
N GLN A 1006 22.34 -18.58 -35.17
CA GLN A 1006 22.37 -19.82 -35.97
C GLN A 1006 22.91 -19.54 -37.39
N LEU A 1007 22.51 -18.43 -38.00
CA LEU A 1007 23.02 -18.03 -39.30
C LEU A 1007 24.53 -17.77 -39.30
N SER A 1008 25.10 -17.23 -38.21
CA SER A 1008 26.56 -17.05 -38.12
C SER A 1008 27.34 -18.36 -37.99
N LYS A 1009 26.73 -19.41 -37.42
CA LYS A 1009 27.33 -20.76 -37.39
C LYS A 1009 27.30 -21.47 -38.74
N LEU A 1010 26.32 -21.15 -39.57
CA LEU A 1010 26.16 -21.69 -40.92
C LEU A 1010 26.97 -20.93 -41.97
N ALA A 1011 27.53 -19.77 -41.61
CA ALA A 1011 28.38 -19.01 -42.51
C ALA A 1011 29.65 -19.80 -42.86
N VAL A 1012 29.98 -19.86 -44.15
CA VAL A 1012 31.21 -20.48 -44.64
C VAL A 1012 32.39 -19.65 -44.12
N VAL A 1013 33.31 -20.33 -43.43
CA VAL A 1013 34.55 -19.74 -42.93
C VAL A 1013 35.52 -19.60 -44.09
N ASP A 1014 36.01 -18.40 -44.34
CA ASP A 1014 37.11 -18.17 -45.29
C ASP A 1014 38.41 -18.71 -44.68
N GLU A 1015 39.18 -19.50 -45.43
CA GLU A 1015 40.49 -20.02 -44.98
C GLU A 1015 41.46 -18.90 -44.60
N ASN A 1016 41.30 -17.70 -45.18
CA ASN A 1016 42.12 -16.53 -44.85
C ASN A 1016 41.75 -15.84 -43.53
N ASP A 1017 40.60 -16.17 -42.95
CA ASP A 1017 40.13 -15.57 -41.69
C ASP A 1017 40.60 -16.36 -40.45
N LEU A 1018 41.34 -17.47 -40.59
CA LEU A 1018 41.74 -18.32 -39.46
C LEU A 1018 42.74 -17.63 -38.52
N GLU A 1019 42.41 -17.57 -37.23
CA GLU A 1019 43.38 -17.20 -36.18
C GLU A 1019 44.16 -18.44 -35.72
N GLU A 1020 45.46 -18.50 -36.03
CA GLU A 1020 46.35 -19.56 -35.53
C GLU A 1020 46.83 -19.24 -34.11
N VAL A 1021 46.51 -20.12 -33.16
CA VAL A 1021 46.91 -19.96 -31.75
C VAL A 1021 47.84 -21.11 -31.37
N VAL A 1022 49.12 -20.78 -31.13
CA VAL A 1022 50.14 -21.73 -30.66
C VAL A 1022 50.02 -21.87 -29.15
N ILE A 1023 49.54 -23.03 -28.68
CA ILE A 1023 49.46 -23.35 -27.25
C ILE A 1023 50.83 -23.90 -26.79
N LYS A 1024 51.57 -23.11 -26.00
CA LYS A 1024 52.75 -23.59 -25.24
C LYS A 1024 52.29 -24.18 -23.91
N THR A 1025 52.37 -25.50 -23.75
CA THR A 1025 52.12 -26.17 -22.47
C THR A 1025 53.43 -26.31 -21.68
N ASP A 1026 53.75 -25.30 -20.86
CA ASP A 1026 54.69 -25.47 -19.74
C ASP A 1026 53.86 -25.85 -18.50
N LEU A 1027 53.57 -27.15 -18.31
CA LEU A 1027 52.80 -27.64 -17.15
C LEU A 1027 53.74 -28.07 -16.01
N PRO A 1028 53.62 -27.49 -14.80
CA PRO A 1028 54.09 -28.11 -13.57
C PRO A 1028 53.07 -29.16 -13.04
N ASP A 1029 53.61 -30.13 -12.28
CA ASP A 1029 53.05 -31.37 -11.69
C ASP A 1029 51.55 -31.38 -11.23
N PRO A 1030 50.80 -32.49 -11.38
CA PRO A 1030 49.33 -32.53 -11.37
C PRO A 1030 48.71 -32.80 -9.98
N LYS A 1031 49.07 -32.02 -8.95
CA LYS A 1031 48.51 -32.21 -7.59
C LYS A 1031 47.49 -31.18 -7.12
N ASP A 1032 47.10 -30.22 -7.95
CA ASP A 1032 46.13 -29.18 -7.55
C ASP A 1032 44.88 -29.19 -8.44
N THR A 1033 43.96 -30.12 -8.17
CA THR A 1033 42.72 -30.33 -8.95
C THR A 1033 41.57 -29.42 -8.53
N ASN A 1034 41.80 -28.39 -7.71
CA ASN A 1034 40.73 -27.47 -7.27
C ASN A 1034 40.54 -26.24 -8.17
N ASN A 1035 41.36 -26.07 -9.22
CA ASN A 1035 41.33 -24.90 -10.10
C ASN A 1035 41.08 -25.24 -11.59
N LEU A 1036 40.20 -26.19 -11.87
CA LEU A 1036 39.77 -26.53 -13.23
C LEU A 1036 38.88 -25.47 -13.92
N ALA A 1037 38.69 -24.29 -13.31
CA ALA A 1037 37.91 -23.20 -13.89
C ALA A 1037 38.73 -22.22 -14.75
N ASP A 1038 40.08 -22.27 -14.69
CA ASP A 1038 40.95 -21.33 -15.40
C ASP A 1038 41.59 -21.91 -16.68
N ALA A 1039 41.20 -23.12 -17.11
CA ALA A 1039 41.81 -23.82 -18.25
C ALA A 1039 40.85 -24.20 -19.40
N THR A 1040 39.67 -23.59 -19.48
CA THR A 1040 38.77 -23.65 -20.66
C THR A 1040 38.06 -22.32 -20.83
#